data_AF-A0A068NQW5-F1
#
_entry.id   AF-A0A068NQW5-F1
#
_cell.length_a   1.000
_cell.length_b   1.000
_cell.length_c   1.000
_cell.angle_alpha   90.00
_cell.angle_beta   90.00
_cell.angle_gamma   90.00
#
_symmetry.space_group_name_H-M   'P 1'
#
loop_
_entity.id
_entity.type
_entity.pdbx_description
1 polymer ?
#
loop_
_entity_poly.entity_id
_entity_poly.type
_entity_poly.pdbx_seq_one_letter_code
_entity_poly.pdbx_strand_id
1 'polypeptide(L)'
;MNPEFRSNHNRPAIQRGERGQTIIVALIILGLLLIIGFVFIGIISRSLNFTSTLYHRGRANDFSEAGIRFAHQQLLRSEQGADWRPLPTPMLDEGATDFTRDPDAFFLRPPANVGNAGVRFPGSVYFDQGGPDGLGPFFRTQFRDGRALIRIRWAPSDANIFRNSPSGPLRTPGAARNYIFIEAVGRDGTLSVSDPTALTNQVSRKYRNYATTAEFQQALNQFRSDQSRYGGIQVNRAFASIGIIETARFIANKYNVATPADLGVDDKLGAMVRDAAVTDLPTQLGTAIPLLTFEGPAAATPTTQSIPLGGSFFSNASVRLHGHIIANLNYTLGDQFLVAGDITGDSNAALTLVGWKYNPAVNNYQPLPGFTGPGGSLTLLSSGGQSFSSKSPNFFSAGLLRDNSQDRSVEGVPRGVGTKAPPSILALDPQTHTDRYVQMTRESGVFAGTTNSGHFGYGAGVYVDNFSDRQMGQTETGRQNLGGSGSLINDWLNPSNRDGGSWRGFYYTPPGAYLQLLTDGFMILRDGRAPQSERTWKTAAGADTGQAAIRFRLGRGSDRRLRIVNTFQVANINGNLAPTDYDNGQPFNGVLFFEGNVRVRGNIPTDLQLTVVSNATIYIEGSITKGVTGNDWTASYGAQDPFSATPQGTRLTRPTRSMLMLMAKDYVALNTTQFFAPTPGQDVQPKEDIPNVPSMNPVLIRTNNTLTTGFEFVLDPNGPNVTTPSNPSQWRPFASDYFELGQPSNKIATNILLTHTMEDGPAQSTFIAWDVNLGFGTPTYQFPTINYSNSAAPYFTTANIPLYGLGMENYQRFGKFESIALPLVDPTTATTNANTIVANNLYGKYTLFTQSRNDLNIRTTSVGGVSTNDYVLGRLALAPHDIRIEAAIYAEEGSFFVIPGPWFNPNPNDTFDRWSRNDDASGNVLSTDERNARRTLEYGSAPMTPFYGEPLDNRIVISGAISENMPPTAAQQAEWMRKWGWIPRYMGATNQSIPAQHIPAGTAAGATYVPNIIVTYDPVLATGRRFGFVEDLNNPGTYVRTQWVDYNHDGVQQSTELLPLPPLPRLPVSPTLAFFGEVH
;
A
#
# COMPACT_ATOMS: atom_id res chain seq x y z
N MET A 1 103.49 0.69 -31.79
CA MET A 1 104.70 -0.12 -31.51
C MET A 1 104.91 -1.05 -32.70
N ASN A 2 106.06 -0.87 -33.36
CA ASN A 2 106.62 -1.63 -34.49
C ASN A 2 107.18 -3.00 -33.97
N PRO A 3 107.77 -3.90 -34.78
CA PRO A 3 107.38 -4.51 -36.08
C PRO A 3 107.66 -6.06 -36.09
N GLU A 4 107.70 -6.67 -37.29
CA GLU A 4 108.55 -7.83 -37.72
C GLU A 4 107.92 -9.24 -37.70
N PHE A 5 108.13 -10.18 -38.64
CA PHE A 5 108.87 -10.25 -39.91
C PHE A 5 108.35 -11.45 -40.75
N ARG A 6 108.76 -11.47 -42.02
CA ARG A 6 108.28 -12.25 -43.20
C ARG A 6 108.67 -13.74 -43.25
N SER A 7 107.94 -14.53 -44.06
CA SER A 7 108.50 -15.43 -45.10
C SER A 7 107.42 -15.96 -46.07
N ASN A 8 107.75 -15.97 -47.37
CA ASN A 8 106.90 -16.01 -48.57
C ASN A 8 106.66 -17.41 -49.17
N HIS A 9 105.72 -17.48 -50.14
CA HIS A 9 105.75 -18.06 -51.53
C HIS A 9 104.35 -18.65 -51.85
N ASN A 10 103.67 -18.50 -52.99
CA ASN A 10 103.96 -18.05 -54.36
C ASN A 10 102.59 -17.87 -55.13
N ARG A 11 102.38 -16.73 -55.84
CA ARG A 11 101.65 -16.43 -57.12
C ARG A 11 100.28 -17.09 -57.52
N PRO A 12 99.52 -16.57 -58.51
CA PRO A 12 98.96 -15.23 -58.76
C PRO A 12 97.42 -15.23 -59.01
N ALA A 13 96.85 -14.03 -59.17
CA ALA A 13 95.44 -13.66 -59.31
C ALA A 13 94.65 -14.26 -60.50
N ILE A 14 93.30 -14.23 -60.41
CA ILE A 14 92.36 -13.87 -61.50
C ILE A 14 91.01 -13.43 -60.90
N GLN A 15 90.61 -12.18 -61.17
CA GLN A 15 89.22 -11.70 -61.09
C GLN A 15 88.36 -12.41 -62.13
N ARG A 16 87.16 -12.86 -61.76
CA ARG A 16 86.05 -13.08 -62.71
C ARG A 16 84.73 -12.60 -62.13
N GLY A 17 84.07 -11.76 -62.94
CA GLY A 17 82.85 -11.05 -62.61
C GLY A 17 81.58 -11.90 -62.59
N GLU A 18 80.61 -11.31 -61.93
CA GLU A 18 79.23 -11.71 -61.69
C GLU A 18 78.44 -11.93 -62.98
N ARG A 19 77.87 -13.14 -63.13
CA ARG A 19 76.61 -13.39 -63.85
C ARG A 19 75.89 -14.53 -63.14
N GLY A 20 75.01 -14.19 -62.20
CA GLY A 20 74.20 -15.15 -61.42
C GLY A 20 73.40 -14.55 -60.25
N GLN A 21 73.77 -13.37 -59.75
CA GLN A 21 73.10 -12.75 -58.59
C GLN A 21 71.70 -12.16 -58.86
N THR A 22 71.41 -11.71 -60.09
CA THR A 22 70.13 -11.03 -60.38
C THR A 22 68.91 -11.95 -60.27
N ILE A 23 69.05 -13.24 -60.62
CA ILE A 23 67.94 -14.23 -60.54
C ILE A 23 67.68 -14.64 -59.08
N ILE A 24 68.72 -14.77 -58.26
CA ILE A 24 68.59 -15.11 -56.84
C ILE A 24 67.92 -13.95 -56.09
N VAL A 25 68.29 -12.71 -56.38
CA VAL A 25 67.64 -11.52 -55.83
C VAL A 25 66.18 -11.41 -56.28
N ALA A 26 65.88 -11.70 -57.56
CA ALA A 26 64.50 -11.72 -58.06
C ALA A 26 63.62 -12.78 -57.37
N LEU A 27 64.14 -13.99 -57.13
CA LEU A 27 63.41 -15.06 -56.42
C LEU A 27 63.20 -14.75 -54.93
N ILE A 28 64.17 -14.15 -54.26
CA ILE A 28 64.02 -13.72 -52.85
C ILE A 28 62.99 -12.58 -52.76
N ILE A 29 63.01 -11.62 -53.70
CA ILE A 29 62.01 -10.54 -53.75
C ILE A 29 60.61 -11.11 -54.03
N LEU A 30 60.48 -12.07 -54.96
CA LEU A 30 59.19 -12.71 -55.26
C LEU A 30 58.66 -13.52 -54.06
N GLY A 31 59.54 -14.23 -53.34
CA GLY A 31 59.20 -14.95 -52.11
C GLY A 31 58.81 -14.02 -50.96
N LEU A 32 59.52 -12.89 -50.80
CA LEU A 32 59.19 -11.86 -49.80
C LEU A 32 57.83 -11.20 -50.12
N LEU A 33 57.56 -10.88 -51.38
CA LEU A 33 56.28 -10.32 -51.83
C LEU A 33 55.12 -11.30 -51.60
N LEU A 34 55.35 -12.60 -51.77
CA LEU A 34 54.35 -13.64 -51.52
C LEU A 34 54.04 -13.81 -50.02
N ILE A 35 55.06 -13.75 -49.16
CA ILE A 35 54.88 -13.74 -47.69
C ILE A 35 54.14 -12.47 -47.24
N ILE A 36 54.52 -11.29 -47.76
CA ILE A 36 53.82 -10.03 -47.49
C ILE A 36 52.37 -10.10 -48.00
N GLY A 37 52.12 -10.72 -49.16
CA GLY A 37 50.78 -10.97 -49.69
C GLY A 37 49.93 -11.82 -48.75
N PHE A 38 50.46 -12.92 -48.21
CA PHE A 38 49.73 -13.76 -47.24
C PHE A 38 49.49 -13.06 -45.90
N VAL A 39 50.47 -12.29 -45.40
CA VAL A 39 50.30 -11.49 -44.18
C VAL A 39 49.23 -10.41 -44.39
N PHE A 40 49.22 -9.76 -45.55
CA PHE A 40 48.23 -8.75 -45.90
C PHE A 40 46.82 -9.35 -46.03
N ILE A 41 46.67 -10.51 -46.68
CA ILE A 41 45.40 -11.26 -46.75
C ILE A 41 44.95 -11.68 -45.34
N GLY A 42 45.86 -12.14 -44.50
CA GLY A 42 45.57 -12.50 -43.10
C GLY A 42 45.09 -11.30 -42.28
N ILE A 43 45.70 -10.12 -42.45
CA ILE A 43 45.29 -8.88 -41.79
C ILE A 43 43.92 -8.41 -42.30
N ILE A 44 43.67 -8.44 -43.62
CA ILE A 44 42.36 -8.09 -44.20
C ILE A 44 41.29 -9.04 -43.69
N SER A 45 41.52 -10.36 -43.71
CA SER A 45 40.56 -11.35 -43.22
C SER A 45 40.24 -11.11 -41.74
N ARG A 46 41.26 -10.84 -40.91
CA ARG A 46 41.07 -10.50 -39.49
C ARG A 46 40.31 -9.19 -39.30
N SER A 47 40.60 -8.16 -40.10
CA SER A 47 39.93 -6.87 -40.07
C SER A 47 38.46 -6.98 -40.52
N LEU A 48 38.17 -7.77 -41.55
CA LEU A 48 36.81 -8.04 -42.03
C LEU A 48 35.99 -8.81 -41.00
N ASN A 49 36.57 -9.85 -40.39
CA ASN A 49 35.91 -10.62 -39.33
C ASN A 49 35.65 -9.76 -38.09
N PHE A 50 36.59 -8.89 -37.71
CA PHE A 50 36.42 -7.93 -36.62
C PHE A 50 35.31 -6.90 -36.94
N THR A 51 35.31 -6.34 -38.15
CA THR A 51 34.31 -5.37 -38.60
C THR A 51 32.92 -5.98 -38.68
N SER A 52 32.78 -7.19 -39.22
CA SER A 52 31.53 -7.94 -39.24
C SER A 52 31.03 -8.23 -37.82
N THR A 53 31.90 -8.65 -36.90
CA THR A 53 31.53 -8.88 -35.50
C THR A 53 31.05 -7.61 -34.80
N LEU A 54 31.71 -6.47 -35.05
CA LEU A 54 31.28 -5.17 -34.52
C LEU A 54 29.94 -4.73 -35.12
N TYR A 55 29.73 -4.95 -36.42
CA TYR A 55 28.48 -4.64 -37.10
C TYR A 55 27.31 -5.45 -36.54
N HIS A 56 27.48 -6.78 -36.38
CA HIS A 56 26.45 -7.64 -35.79
C HIS A 56 26.19 -7.29 -34.31
N ARG A 57 27.23 -6.91 -33.54
CA ARG A 57 27.07 -6.41 -32.17
C ARG A 57 26.27 -5.11 -32.11
N GLY A 58 26.57 -4.15 -32.99
CA GLY A 58 25.83 -2.89 -33.08
C GLY A 58 24.34 -3.14 -33.36
N ARG A 59 24.04 -3.98 -34.36
CA ARG A 59 22.64 -4.34 -34.68
C ARG A 59 21.96 -5.11 -33.55
N ALA A 60 22.66 -6.03 -32.89
CA ALA A 60 22.12 -6.73 -31.73
C ALA A 60 21.81 -5.77 -30.57
N ASN A 61 22.65 -4.74 -30.35
CA ASN A 61 22.35 -3.69 -29.38
C ASN A 61 21.08 -2.92 -29.76
N ASP A 62 20.97 -2.48 -31.01
CA ASP A 62 19.82 -1.71 -31.51
C ASP A 62 18.52 -2.52 -31.36
N PHE A 63 18.54 -3.81 -31.68
CA PHE A 63 17.38 -4.69 -31.49
C PHE A 63 17.07 -4.95 -30.02
N SER A 64 18.09 -5.09 -29.17
CA SER A 64 17.91 -5.24 -27.72
C SER A 64 17.26 -3.98 -27.12
N GLU A 65 17.75 -2.79 -27.49
CA GLU A 65 17.17 -1.52 -27.11
C GLU A 65 15.73 -1.37 -27.62
N ALA A 66 15.47 -1.71 -28.89
CA ALA A 66 14.11 -1.70 -29.45
C ALA A 66 13.17 -2.63 -28.67
N GLY A 67 13.67 -3.79 -28.23
CA GLY A 67 12.93 -4.71 -27.38
C GLY A 67 12.57 -4.11 -26.01
N ILE A 68 13.50 -3.42 -25.35
CA ILE A 68 13.23 -2.72 -24.09
C ILE A 68 12.21 -1.61 -24.28
N ARG A 69 12.36 -0.78 -25.33
CA ARG A 69 11.42 0.30 -25.63
C ARG A 69 10.02 -0.22 -25.93
N PHE A 70 9.90 -1.33 -26.67
CA PHE A 70 8.63 -2.00 -26.91
C PHE A 70 7.99 -2.47 -25.60
N ALA A 71 8.74 -3.18 -24.75
CA ALA A 71 8.25 -3.64 -23.45
C ALA A 71 7.78 -2.48 -22.55
N HIS A 72 8.55 -1.41 -22.48
CA HIS A 72 8.21 -0.23 -21.69
C HIS A 72 6.95 0.47 -22.21
N GLN A 73 6.80 0.59 -23.54
CA GLN A 73 5.57 1.11 -24.15
C GLN A 73 4.34 0.26 -23.80
N GLN A 74 4.47 -1.06 -23.77
CA GLN A 74 3.38 -1.96 -23.39
C GLN A 74 3.01 -1.79 -21.91
N LEU A 75 3.99 -1.68 -21.01
CA LEU A 75 3.73 -1.38 -19.60
C LEU A 75 3.01 -0.02 -19.43
N LEU A 76 3.35 0.97 -20.25
CA LEU A 76 2.77 2.32 -20.19
C LEU A 76 1.35 2.43 -20.76
N ARG A 77 1.06 1.73 -21.86
CA ARG A 77 -0.18 1.98 -22.64
C ARG A 77 -1.16 0.82 -22.68
N SER A 78 -0.71 -0.42 -22.48
CA SER A 78 -1.64 -1.55 -22.51
C SER A 78 -2.64 -1.48 -21.35
N GLU A 79 -3.77 -2.16 -21.46
CA GLU A 79 -4.70 -2.35 -20.33
C GLU A 79 -4.04 -3.05 -19.14
N GLN A 80 -3.01 -3.86 -19.38
CA GLN A 80 -2.40 -4.65 -18.32
C GLN A 80 -1.49 -3.84 -17.39
N GLY A 81 -0.96 -2.70 -17.84
CA GLY A 81 -0.10 -1.85 -17.02
C GLY A 81 1.14 -2.57 -16.51
N ALA A 82 1.46 -2.40 -15.23
CA ALA A 82 2.55 -3.09 -14.55
C ALA A 82 2.45 -4.64 -14.59
N ASP A 83 1.26 -5.17 -14.84
CA ASP A 83 1.03 -6.62 -14.98
C ASP A 83 1.32 -7.13 -16.40
N TRP A 84 1.64 -6.27 -17.36
CA TRP A 84 1.84 -6.71 -18.73
C TRP A 84 2.99 -7.72 -18.81
N ARG A 85 2.70 -8.87 -19.42
CA ARG A 85 3.68 -9.89 -19.77
C ARG A 85 3.45 -10.31 -21.22
N PRO A 86 4.52 -10.48 -22.02
CA PRO A 86 4.38 -11.02 -23.38
C PRO A 86 3.82 -12.44 -23.35
N LEU A 87 3.11 -12.82 -24.43
CA LEU A 87 2.62 -14.18 -24.60
C LEU A 87 3.79 -15.15 -24.88
N PRO A 88 3.80 -16.36 -24.28
CA PRO A 88 4.79 -17.41 -24.55
C PRO A 88 5.04 -17.61 -26.03
N THR A 89 6.30 -17.52 -26.43
CA THR A 89 6.69 -17.86 -27.80
C THR A 89 6.81 -19.37 -27.90
N PRO A 90 6.02 -20.03 -28.76
CA PRO A 90 6.20 -21.46 -29.00
C PRO A 90 7.57 -21.69 -29.63
N MET A 91 8.24 -22.76 -29.20
CA MET A 91 9.51 -23.17 -29.79
C MET A 91 9.30 -23.74 -31.19
N LEU A 92 10.29 -23.56 -32.07
CA LEU A 92 10.29 -24.21 -33.39
C LEU A 92 10.65 -25.69 -33.20
N ASP A 93 9.64 -26.53 -33.07
CA ASP A 93 9.78 -27.94 -32.76
C ASP A 93 9.92 -28.81 -34.02
N GLU A 94 10.63 -29.93 -33.89
CA GLU A 94 10.75 -30.95 -34.94
C GLU A 94 9.54 -31.89 -34.85
N GLY A 95 8.35 -31.37 -35.17
CA GLY A 95 7.06 -32.07 -34.96
C GLY A 95 6.68 -32.19 -33.47
N ALA A 96 5.83 -33.15 -33.10
CA ALA A 96 5.41 -33.40 -31.71
C ALA A 96 6.48 -34.14 -30.88
N THR A 97 7.74 -33.70 -30.92
CA THR A 97 8.86 -34.30 -30.19
C THR A 97 9.37 -33.39 -29.06
N ASP A 98 10.14 -33.90 -28.11
CA ASP A 98 10.74 -33.12 -27.00
C ASP A 98 12.01 -32.34 -27.40
N PHE A 99 12.26 -32.23 -28.71
CA PHE A 99 13.48 -31.70 -29.30
C PHE A 99 13.19 -30.49 -30.20
N THR A 100 14.12 -29.54 -30.19
CA THR A 100 14.02 -28.28 -30.93
C THR A 100 15.33 -27.96 -31.66
N ARG A 101 15.22 -27.33 -32.83
CA ARG A 101 16.34 -26.75 -33.59
C ARG A 101 16.34 -25.22 -33.54
N ASP A 102 15.52 -24.63 -32.68
CA ASP A 102 15.39 -23.19 -32.57
C ASP A 102 16.73 -22.57 -32.08
N PRO A 103 17.33 -21.62 -32.83
CA PRO A 103 18.59 -20.97 -32.42
C PRO A 103 18.48 -20.16 -31.12
N ASP A 104 17.26 -19.77 -30.71
CA ASP A 104 16.98 -19.06 -29.45
C ASP A 104 16.53 -20.00 -28.34
N ALA A 105 16.59 -21.32 -28.54
CA ALA A 105 16.05 -22.31 -27.60
C ALA A 105 16.55 -22.14 -26.15
N PHE A 106 17.80 -21.70 -25.98
CA PHE A 106 18.37 -21.44 -24.65
C PHE A 106 17.60 -20.38 -23.84
N PHE A 107 17.04 -19.38 -24.52
CA PHE A 107 16.32 -18.28 -23.91
C PHE A 107 14.82 -18.57 -23.78
N LEU A 108 14.22 -19.27 -24.76
CA LEU A 108 12.79 -19.61 -24.78
C LEU A 108 12.44 -20.83 -23.90
N ARG A 109 13.45 -21.53 -23.36
CA ARG A 109 13.29 -22.81 -22.66
C ARG A 109 12.30 -22.72 -21.49
N PRO A 110 11.29 -23.61 -21.41
CA PRO A 110 10.41 -23.72 -20.25
C PRO A 110 11.12 -24.33 -19.02
N PRO A 111 10.48 -24.29 -17.83
CA PRO A 111 10.94 -25.02 -16.64
C PRO A 111 11.25 -26.49 -16.94
N ALA A 112 12.31 -27.04 -16.34
CA ALA A 112 12.69 -28.44 -16.55
C ALA A 112 11.73 -29.45 -15.89
N ASN A 113 11.01 -29.06 -14.83
CA ASN A 113 10.08 -29.88 -14.05
C ASN A 113 10.67 -31.20 -13.50
N VAL A 114 11.97 -31.25 -13.17
CA VAL A 114 12.63 -32.45 -12.61
C VAL A 114 13.35 -32.15 -11.30
N GLY A 115 12.72 -32.50 -10.17
CA GLY A 115 13.30 -32.35 -8.84
C GLY A 115 13.79 -30.92 -8.53
N ASN A 116 14.67 -30.78 -7.53
CA ASN A 116 15.36 -29.53 -7.22
C ASN A 116 16.58 -29.34 -8.16
N ALA A 117 16.34 -29.26 -9.46
CA ALA A 117 17.41 -29.11 -10.45
C ALA A 117 18.04 -27.70 -10.41
N GLY A 118 19.06 -27.52 -9.56
CA GLY A 118 19.74 -26.23 -9.40
C GLY A 118 20.52 -25.78 -10.64
N VAL A 119 20.36 -24.53 -11.07
CA VAL A 119 20.87 -24.05 -12.37
C VAL A 119 22.35 -23.60 -12.32
N ARG A 120 22.95 -23.30 -11.16
CA ARG A 120 24.34 -22.79 -11.10
C ARG A 120 25.10 -22.69 -9.77
N PHE A 121 24.56 -23.05 -8.60
CA PHE A 121 25.28 -22.82 -7.33
C PHE A 121 25.43 -24.11 -6.50
N PRO A 122 26.66 -24.52 -6.13
CA PRO A 122 26.87 -25.64 -5.21
C PRO A 122 26.19 -25.35 -3.86
N GLY A 123 25.32 -26.26 -3.39
CA GLY A 123 24.64 -26.15 -2.09
C GLY A 123 23.32 -25.37 -2.07
N SER A 124 22.83 -24.87 -3.21
CA SER A 124 21.55 -24.17 -3.28
C SER A 124 20.42 -25.04 -3.84
N VAL A 125 19.29 -25.08 -3.14
CA VAL A 125 18.04 -25.68 -3.63
C VAL A 125 17.28 -24.63 -4.44
N TYR A 126 17.51 -24.54 -5.75
CA TYR A 126 16.73 -23.66 -6.64
C TYR A 126 15.78 -24.49 -7.52
N PHE A 127 14.54 -24.01 -7.66
CA PHE A 127 13.63 -24.48 -8.69
C PHE A 127 13.96 -23.78 -9.99
N ASP A 128 14.20 -24.55 -11.05
CA ASP A 128 14.42 -24.01 -12.39
C ASP A 128 13.10 -23.50 -12.98
N GLN A 129 12.98 -22.18 -13.16
CA GLN A 129 11.81 -21.55 -13.80
C GLN A 129 11.97 -21.44 -15.33
N GLY A 130 13.04 -21.97 -15.93
CA GLY A 130 13.27 -21.85 -17.37
C GLY A 130 14.28 -20.76 -17.72
N GLY A 131 14.52 -20.58 -19.01
CA GLY A 131 15.53 -19.65 -19.53
C GLY A 131 16.98 -20.03 -19.19
N PRO A 132 17.94 -19.11 -19.40
CA PRO A 132 19.37 -19.39 -19.31
C PRO A 132 19.93 -19.47 -17.88
N ASP A 133 19.27 -18.76 -16.96
CA ASP A 133 19.65 -18.54 -15.56
C ASP A 133 18.66 -19.13 -14.56
N GLY A 134 17.57 -19.74 -15.04
CA GLY A 134 16.54 -20.35 -14.20
C GLY A 134 15.53 -19.36 -13.63
N LEU A 135 15.49 -18.11 -14.12
CA LEU A 135 14.62 -17.03 -13.65
C LEU A 135 13.38 -16.81 -14.54
N GLY A 136 13.08 -17.75 -15.43
CA GLY A 136 11.95 -17.66 -16.36
C GLY A 136 12.40 -17.51 -17.82
N PRO A 137 11.59 -17.97 -18.79
CA PRO A 137 11.89 -17.86 -20.22
C PRO A 137 11.80 -16.41 -20.74
N PHE A 138 12.44 -16.19 -21.88
CA PHE A 138 12.28 -15.00 -22.70
C PHE A 138 11.21 -15.22 -23.78
N PHE A 139 10.79 -14.14 -24.41
CA PHE A 139 9.73 -14.09 -25.40
C PHE A 139 10.21 -13.34 -26.64
N ARG A 140 9.93 -13.87 -27.83
CA ARG A 140 10.40 -13.32 -29.09
C ARG A 140 9.44 -12.24 -29.61
N THR A 141 9.98 -11.08 -29.92
CA THR A 141 9.33 -10.06 -30.76
C THR A 141 10.12 -9.89 -32.05
N GLN A 142 9.42 -9.87 -33.19
CA GLN A 142 10.03 -9.77 -34.52
C GLN A 142 10.05 -8.31 -34.97
N PHE A 143 11.17 -7.89 -35.54
CA PHE A 143 11.33 -6.63 -36.26
C PHE A 143 11.63 -6.93 -37.74
N ARG A 144 11.64 -5.89 -38.59
CA ARG A 144 11.79 -6.05 -40.05
C ARG A 144 13.04 -6.86 -40.46
N ASP A 145 14.18 -6.58 -39.84
CA ASP A 145 15.48 -7.15 -40.23
C ASP A 145 16.17 -7.94 -39.09
N GLY A 146 15.44 -8.27 -38.02
CA GLY A 146 15.97 -8.91 -36.81
C GLY A 146 14.89 -9.16 -35.76
N ARG A 147 15.29 -9.58 -34.56
CA ARG A 147 14.35 -9.91 -33.47
C ARG A 147 14.95 -9.58 -32.11
N ALA A 148 14.08 -9.38 -31.12
CA ALA A 148 14.49 -9.28 -29.72
C ALA A 148 13.81 -10.35 -28.87
N LEU A 149 14.57 -10.92 -27.95
CA LEU A 149 14.07 -11.82 -26.92
C LEU A 149 13.93 -10.99 -25.64
N ILE A 150 12.72 -10.80 -25.16
CA ILE A 150 12.40 -9.93 -24.03
C ILE A 150 11.95 -10.79 -22.85
N ARG A 151 12.34 -10.44 -21.63
CA ARG A 151 11.80 -11.01 -20.39
C ARG A 151 11.42 -9.89 -19.43
N ILE A 152 10.26 -10.03 -18.79
CA ILE A 152 9.76 -9.08 -17.80
C ILE A 152 9.53 -9.80 -16.48
N ARG A 153 10.12 -9.27 -15.41
CA ARG A 153 10.04 -9.85 -14.07
C ARG A 153 9.75 -8.78 -13.02
N TRP A 154 9.05 -9.17 -11.97
CA TRP A 154 8.98 -8.37 -10.76
C TRP A 154 10.22 -8.64 -9.90
N ALA A 155 11.08 -7.65 -9.66
CA ALA A 155 12.45 -7.84 -9.17
C ALA A 155 12.61 -8.55 -7.78
N PRO A 156 11.64 -8.53 -6.85
CA PRO A 156 11.67 -9.38 -5.64
C PRO A 156 11.69 -10.89 -5.90
N SER A 157 11.43 -11.30 -7.13
CA SER A 157 11.46 -12.71 -7.53
C SER A 157 12.87 -13.29 -7.60
N ASP A 158 13.93 -12.46 -7.58
CA ASP A 158 15.30 -12.97 -7.56
C ASP A 158 15.55 -13.65 -6.19
N ALA A 159 15.79 -14.96 -6.25
CA ALA A 159 15.80 -15.87 -5.08
C ALA A 159 16.92 -15.58 -4.06
N ASN A 160 17.81 -14.63 -4.34
CA ASN A 160 19.03 -14.34 -3.58
C ASN A 160 19.06 -12.99 -2.87
N ILE A 161 18.01 -12.16 -2.98
CA ILE A 161 18.03 -10.77 -2.48
C ILE A 161 18.16 -10.68 -0.94
N PHE A 162 17.67 -11.69 -0.21
CA PHE A 162 17.57 -11.68 1.25
C PHE A 162 18.28 -12.87 1.94
N ARG A 163 19.27 -13.52 1.28
CA ARG A 163 20.08 -14.60 1.89
C ARG A 163 21.45 -14.11 2.39
N ASN A 164 22.10 -14.93 3.22
CA ASN A 164 23.39 -14.70 3.91
C ASN A 164 24.57 -14.29 3.02
N SER A 165 24.44 -14.43 1.71
CA SER A 165 25.41 -13.95 0.72
C SER A 165 24.63 -13.58 -0.53
N PRO A 166 24.34 -12.29 -0.77
CA PRO A 166 23.70 -11.85 -2.01
C PRO A 166 24.68 -12.04 -3.17
N SER A 167 24.80 -13.26 -3.69
CA SER A 167 25.48 -13.55 -4.94
C SER A 167 24.45 -13.54 -6.07
N GLY A 168 24.43 -12.43 -6.81
CA GLY A 168 23.57 -12.19 -7.97
C GLY A 168 24.16 -11.03 -8.79
N PRO A 169 23.60 -10.74 -9.98
CA PRO A 169 24.11 -9.67 -10.84
C PRO A 169 23.95 -8.26 -10.24
N LEU A 170 23.16 -8.11 -9.17
CA LEU A 170 22.90 -6.82 -8.52
C LEU A 170 23.73 -6.67 -7.24
N ARG A 171 24.55 -5.61 -7.16
CA ARG A 171 25.40 -5.30 -6.00
C ARG A 171 24.62 -4.93 -4.74
N THR A 172 23.46 -4.30 -4.90
CA THR A 172 22.59 -3.83 -3.80
C THR A 172 21.14 -4.23 -4.08
N PRO A 173 20.79 -5.50 -3.88
CA PRO A 173 19.50 -6.02 -4.34
C PRO A 173 18.32 -5.42 -3.56
N GLY A 174 18.51 -5.00 -2.31
CA GLY A 174 17.52 -4.24 -1.54
C GLY A 174 17.15 -2.89 -2.17
N ALA A 175 18.02 -2.27 -2.99
CA ALA A 175 17.67 -1.07 -3.74
C ALA A 175 16.81 -1.36 -4.98
N ALA A 176 16.87 -2.59 -5.50
CA ALA A 176 16.10 -3.02 -6.67
C ALA A 176 14.73 -3.63 -6.31
N ARG A 177 14.35 -3.65 -5.03
CA ARG A 177 13.19 -4.40 -4.51
C ARG A 177 11.86 -4.05 -5.17
N ASN A 178 11.66 -2.83 -5.67
CA ASN A 178 10.31 -2.40 -6.09
C ASN A 178 10.21 -2.12 -7.59
N TYR A 179 11.15 -2.64 -8.39
CA TYR A 179 11.22 -2.38 -9.82
C TYR A 179 10.70 -3.53 -10.67
N ILE A 180 10.13 -3.17 -11.82
CA ILE A 180 9.91 -4.11 -12.91
C ILE A 180 11.22 -4.21 -13.69
N PHE A 181 11.75 -5.42 -13.78
CA PHE A 181 12.98 -5.70 -14.50
C PHE A 181 12.66 -6.13 -15.93
N ILE A 182 13.25 -5.43 -16.89
CA ILE A 182 13.12 -5.70 -18.31
C ILE A 182 14.49 -6.14 -18.81
N GLU A 183 14.55 -7.31 -19.42
CA GLU A 183 15.76 -7.85 -20.03
C GLU A 183 15.49 -8.07 -21.50
N ALA A 184 16.41 -7.66 -22.36
CA ALA A 184 16.29 -7.89 -23.79
C ALA A 184 17.59 -8.39 -24.40
N VAL A 185 17.46 -9.35 -25.30
CA VAL A 185 18.56 -9.90 -26.09
C VAL A 185 18.26 -9.68 -27.56
N GLY A 186 19.05 -8.86 -28.23
CA GLY A 186 18.89 -8.62 -29.66
C GLY A 186 19.56 -9.71 -30.49
N ARG A 187 18.93 -10.07 -31.61
CA ARG A 187 19.43 -11.04 -32.58
C ARG A 187 19.26 -10.51 -33.98
N ASP A 188 20.31 -10.67 -34.77
CA ASP A 188 20.26 -10.43 -36.21
C ASP A 188 19.48 -11.56 -36.92
N GLY A 189 18.75 -11.21 -37.98
CA GLY A 189 17.91 -12.11 -38.77
C GLY A 189 16.51 -12.34 -38.21
N THR A 190 15.54 -12.48 -39.10
CA THR A 190 14.16 -12.88 -38.78
C THR A 190 14.04 -14.40 -38.78
N LEU A 191 13.12 -14.92 -37.98
CA LEU A 191 12.78 -16.36 -37.98
C LEU A 191 11.31 -16.50 -38.35
N SER A 192 11.03 -17.16 -39.47
CA SER A 192 9.66 -17.52 -39.85
C SER A 192 9.42 -19.01 -39.61
N VAL A 193 8.23 -19.34 -39.07
CA VAL A 193 7.78 -20.73 -38.89
C VAL A 193 7.58 -21.43 -40.25
N SER A 194 7.39 -20.66 -41.32
CA SER A 194 7.18 -21.16 -42.70
C SER A 194 8.45 -21.25 -43.55
N ASP A 195 9.62 -20.90 -43.01
CA ASP A 195 10.89 -20.94 -43.74
C ASP A 195 11.75 -22.14 -43.27
N PRO A 196 11.77 -23.26 -44.03
CA PRO A 196 12.56 -24.43 -43.69
C PRO A 196 14.08 -24.21 -43.86
N THR A 197 14.52 -23.14 -44.54
CA THR A 197 15.95 -22.85 -44.75
C THR A 197 16.62 -22.19 -43.54
N ALA A 198 15.83 -21.67 -42.59
CA ALA A 198 16.32 -21.07 -41.35
C ALA A 198 16.83 -22.10 -40.31
N LEU A 199 16.49 -23.39 -40.47
CA LEU A 199 16.73 -24.46 -39.47
C LEU A 199 17.69 -25.55 -39.94
N THR A 200 18.16 -25.51 -41.19
CA THR A 200 18.87 -26.63 -41.85
C THR A 200 20.26 -26.93 -41.29
N ASN A 201 20.89 -25.98 -40.58
CA ASN A 201 22.26 -26.10 -40.05
C ASN A 201 22.34 -26.23 -38.51
N GLN A 202 21.20 -26.33 -37.81
CA GLN A 202 21.14 -26.40 -36.34
C GLN A 202 21.04 -27.84 -35.85
N VAL A 203 21.75 -28.19 -34.77
CA VAL A 203 21.66 -29.52 -34.14
C VAL A 203 20.46 -29.56 -33.21
N SER A 204 19.63 -30.60 -33.32
CA SER A 204 18.44 -30.79 -32.47
C SER A 204 18.84 -30.98 -31.00
N ARG A 205 18.13 -30.31 -30.07
CA ARG A 205 18.39 -30.33 -28.62
C ARG A 205 17.11 -30.64 -27.86
N LYS A 206 17.22 -31.51 -26.84
CA LYS A 206 16.11 -31.78 -25.92
C LYS A 206 15.87 -30.56 -25.05
N TYR A 207 14.63 -30.10 -24.97
CA TYR A 207 14.30 -28.86 -24.26
C TYR A 207 13.26 -29.05 -23.13
N ARG A 208 12.50 -30.16 -23.13
CA ARG A 208 11.47 -30.50 -22.12
C ARG A 208 11.49 -32.00 -21.76
N ASN A 209 10.67 -32.41 -20.78
CA ASN A 209 10.45 -33.80 -20.36
C ASN A 209 11.75 -34.57 -20.03
N TYR A 210 12.59 -33.96 -19.20
CA TYR A 210 13.80 -34.62 -18.69
C TYR A 210 13.40 -35.73 -17.70
N ALA A 211 14.13 -36.84 -17.67
CA ALA A 211 13.89 -37.95 -16.74
C ALA A 211 14.65 -37.75 -15.42
N THR A 212 15.81 -37.07 -15.46
CA THR A 212 16.67 -36.85 -14.27
C THR A 212 17.29 -35.45 -14.28
N THR A 213 17.68 -34.95 -13.10
CA THR A 213 18.42 -33.68 -12.97
C THR A 213 19.75 -33.71 -13.73
N ALA A 214 20.42 -34.87 -13.82
CA ALA A 214 21.67 -35.01 -14.57
C ALA A 214 21.47 -34.82 -16.08
N GLU A 215 20.40 -35.37 -16.64
CA GLU A 215 20.03 -35.19 -18.04
C GLU A 215 19.75 -33.71 -18.36
N PHE A 216 19.03 -33.02 -17.47
CA PHE A 216 18.79 -31.58 -17.59
C PHE A 216 20.10 -30.78 -17.61
N GLN A 217 21.05 -31.06 -16.68
CA GLN A 217 22.34 -30.36 -16.65
C GLN A 217 23.14 -30.56 -17.93
N GLN A 218 23.11 -31.78 -18.49
CA GLN A 218 23.78 -32.09 -19.74
C GLN A 218 23.18 -31.30 -20.91
N ALA A 219 21.85 -31.27 -21.03
CA ALA A 219 21.15 -30.47 -22.04
C ALA A 219 21.44 -28.97 -21.89
N LEU A 220 21.44 -28.45 -20.65
CA LEU A 220 21.73 -27.05 -20.37
C LEU A 220 23.16 -26.66 -20.75
N ASN A 221 24.13 -27.53 -20.48
CA ASN A 221 25.53 -27.31 -20.89
C ASN A 221 25.70 -27.33 -22.42
N GLN A 222 24.93 -28.17 -23.12
CA GLN A 222 24.90 -28.16 -24.58
C GLN A 222 24.36 -26.83 -25.11
N PHE A 223 23.23 -26.34 -24.58
CA PHE A 223 22.71 -25.03 -24.96
C PHE A 223 23.71 -23.90 -24.69
N ARG A 224 24.40 -23.89 -23.54
CA ARG A 224 25.45 -22.90 -23.23
C ARG A 224 26.59 -22.95 -24.26
N SER A 225 26.99 -24.16 -24.67
CA SER A 225 28.04 -24.34 -25.68
C SER A 225 27.61 -23.82 -27.06
N ASP A 226 26.37 -24.07 -27.46
CA ASP A 226 25.83 -23.58 -28.73
C ASP A 226 25.71 -22.05 -28.71
N GLN A 227 25.30 -21.48 -27.57
CA GLN A 227 25.21 -20.03 -27.41
C GLN A 227 26.55 -19.32 -27.49
N SER A 228 27.63 -19.93 -26.98
CA SER A 228 28.98 -19.36 -27.10
C SER A 228 29.49 -19.24 -28.54
N ARG A 229 28.89 -19.97 -29.49
CA ARG A 229 29.26 -19.95 -30.91
C ARG A 229 28.65 -18.77 -31.68
N TYR A 230 27.58 -18.17 -31.15
CA TYR A 230 26.98 -16.97 -31.73
C TYR A 230 27.75 -15.74 -31.25
N GLY A 231 28.60 -15.19 -32.12
CA GLY A 231 29.29 -13.93 -31.84
C GLY A 231 28.30 -12.77 -31.72
N GLY A 232 28.44 -11.95 -30.67
CA GLY A 232 27.78 -10.64 -30.59
C GLY A 232 26.43 -10.58 -29.84
N ILE A 233 26.18 -11.48 -28.90
CA ILE A 233 25.02 -11.38 -28.00
C ILE A 233 25.24 -10.22 -27.02
N GLN A 234 24.33 -9.24 -27.02
CA GLN A 234 24.23 -8.23 -25.95
C GLN A 234 22.90 -8.37 -25.21
N VAL A 235 23.00 -8.33 -23.88
CA VAL A 235 21.86 -8.38 -22.97
C VAL A 235 21.74 -7.01 -22.33
N ASN A 236 20.79 -6.21 -22.81
CA ASN A 236 20.48 -4.95 -22.16
C ASN A 236 19.45 -5.19 -21.06
N ARG A 237 19.60 -4.42 -19.99
CA ARG A 237 18.72 -4.48 -18.82
C ARG A 237 18.17 -3.09 -18.56
N ALA A 238 16.91 -3.05 -18.15
CA ALA A 238 16.25 -1.83 -17.74
C ALA A 238 15.38 -2.04 -16.51
N PHE A 239 15.23 -0.98 -15.72
CA PHE A 239 14.34 -0.94 -14.58
C PHE A 239 13.21 0.05 -14.85
N ALA A 240 11.97 -0.44 -14.84
CA ALA A 240 10.79 0.41 -14.87
C ALA A 240 10.28 0.62 -13.45
N SER A 241 10.14 1.88 -13.07
CA SER A 241 9.62 2.32 -11.78
C SER A 241 8.10 2.27 -11.78
N ILE A 242 7.51 1.70 -10.73
CA ILE A 242 6.09 1.92 -10.44
C ILE A 242 5.93 3.25 -9.70
N GLY A 243 6.94 3.65 -8.92
CA GLY A 243 6.98 4.93 -8.20
C GLY A 243 6.10 4.93 -6.95
N ILE A 244 4.80 4.77 -7.13
CA ILE A 244 3.77 5.05 -6.12
C ILE A 244 3.66 4.04 -4.96
N ILE A 245 4.40 2.93 -5.06
CA ILE A 245 4.49 1.90 -4.01
C ILE A 245 5.92 1.69 -3.52
N GLU A 246 6.88 2.50 -3.99
CA GLU A 246 8.30 2.24 -3.76
C GLU A 246 8.79 2.67 -2.39
N THR A 247 8.15 3.68 -1.80
CA THR A 247 8.52 4.29 -0.52
C THR A 247 7.31 4.46 0.40
N ALA A 248 7.55 4.66 1.71
CA ALA A 248 6.50 4.97 2.67
C ALA A 248 5.75 6.26 2.29
N ARG A 249 6.52 7.27 1.86
CA ARG A 249 5.98 8.52 1.31
C ARG A 249 6.71 8.93 0.03
N PHE A 250 5.97 9.36 -0.99
CA PHE A 250 6.50 9.89 -2.25
C PHE A 250 5.82 11.22 -2.61
N ILE A 251 6.64 12.25 -2.84
CA ILE A 251 6.19 13.56 -3.33
C ILE A 251 6.57 13.69 -4.80
N ALA A 252 5.57 13.65 -5.67
CA ALA A 252 5.75 13.56 -7.12
C ALA A 252 6.11 14.89 -7.77
N ASN A 253 5.66 16.04 -7.25
CA ASN A 253 5.80 17.36 -7.88
C ASN A 253 5.55 17.32 -9.40
N LYS A 254 4.41 16.73 -9.81
CA LYS A 254 4.02 16.48 -11.21
C LYS A 254 4.12 17.73 -12.08
N TYR A 255 3.87 18.91 -11.50
CA TYR A 255 3.88 20.19 -12.19
C TYR A 255 5.21 20.97 -12.07
N ASN A 256 6.26 20.38 -11.49
CA ASN A 256 7.57 21.01 -11.28
C ASN A 256 7.47 22.39 -10.60
N VAL A 257 6.64 22.48 -9.55
CA VAL A 257 6.48 23.70 -8.75
C VAL A 257 7.80 24.00 -8.02
N ALA A 258 8.19 25.28 -7.98
CA ALA A 258 9.43 25.72 -7.34
C ALA A 258 9.34 25.80 -5.81
N THR A 259 8.11 25.91 -5.28
CA THR A 259 7.85 25.95 -3.84
C THR A 259 8.30 24.64 -3.19
N PRO A 260 9.07 24.69 -2.09
CA PRO A 260 9.41 23.48 -1.33
C PRO A 260 8.15 22.79 -0.81
N ALA A 261 8.19 21.46 -0.75
CA ALA A 261 7.18 20.67 -0.08
C ALA A 261 7.36 20.78 1.44
N ASP A 262 6.29 21.15 2.14
CA ASP A 262 6.26 21.19 3.60
C ASP A 262 6.07 19.78 4.18
N LEU A 263 7.00 19.36 5.03
CA LEU A 263 6.94 18.09 5.74
C LEU A 263 6.99 18.35 7.25
N GLY A 264 6.00 17.84 7.98
CA GLY A 264 5.86 18.05 9.41
C GLY A 264 5.06 19.30 9.77
N VAL A 265 5.00 19.60 11.07
CA VAL A 265 4.29 20.75 11.63
C VAL A 265 5.16 21.42 12.69
N ASP A 266 4.98 22.72 12.90
CA ASP A 266 5.71 23.46 13.94
C ASP A 266 5.42 22.87 15.34
N ASP A 267 6.40 22.97 16.24
CA ASP A 267 6.35 22.49 17.61
C ASP A 267 5.28 23.22 18.44
N LYS A 268 4.81 24.39 17.97
CA LYS A 268 3.80 25.23 18.63
C LYS A 268 2.43 25.10 17.96
N LEU A 269 1.76 23.97 18.18
CA LEU A 269 0.39 23.75 17.68
C LEU A 269 -0.71 24.50 18.44
N GLY A 270 -0.36 25.15 19.56
CA GLY A 270 -1.34 25.76 20.46
C GLY A 270 -2.26 24.73 21.15
N ALA A 271 -1.86 23.46 21.16
CA ALA A 271 -2.52 22.39 21.90
C ALA A 271 -2.01 22.33 23.34
N MET A 272 -2.88 21.98 24.27
CA MET A 272 -2.58 21.86 25.69
C MET A 272 -3.06 20.51 26.22
N VAL A 273 -2.29 19.92 27.12
CA VAL A 273 -2.65 18.70 27.85
C VAL A 273 -2.20 18.85 29.29
N ARG A 274 -3.13 18.71 30.24
CA ARG A 274 -2.86 18.88 31.68
C ARG A 274 -1.96 20.10 31.98
N ASP A 275 -2.29 21.23 31.36
CA ASP A 275 -1.66 22.55 31.55
C ASP A 275 -0.22 22.68 31.03
N ALA A 276 0.28 21.65 30.36
CA ALA A 276 1.49 21.70 29.55
C ALA A 276 1.13 21.94 28.08
N ALA A 277 1.91 22.78 27.41
CA ALA A 277 1.85 22.86 25.96
C ALA A 277 2.27 21.52 25.37
N VAL A 278 1.52 21.03 24.39
CA VAL A 278 1.95 19.88 23.59
C VAL A 278 3.04 20.38 22.65
N THR A 279 4.28 20.07 22.99
CA THR A 279 5.49 20.41 22.21
C THR A 279 6.06 19.13 21.59
N ASP A 280 6.85 19.20 20.52
CA ASP A 280 7.55 18.00 20.00
C ASP A 280 6.59 16.83 19.63
N LEU A 281 5.69 17.05 18.66
CA LEU A 281 4.88 15.98 18.07
C LEU A 281 5.63 15.39 16.86
N PRO A 282 6.34 14.27 17.01
CA PRO A 282 7.10 13.72 15.91
C PRO A 282 6.17 13.23 14.80
N THR A 283 6.40 13.72 13.58
CA THR A 283 5.90 13.05 12.38
C THR A 283 6.73 11.78 12.18
N GLN A 284 6.16 10.64 12.57
CA GLN A 284 6.85 9.36 12.53
C GLN A 284 6.60 8.62 11.21
N LEU A 285 7.69 8.28 10.52
CA LEU A 285 7.72 7.40 9.35
C LEU A 285 8.37 6.07 9.71
N GLY A 286 7.63 4.97 9.50
CA GLY A 286 8.07 3.63 9.85
C GLY A 286 8.09 3.36 11.35
N THR A 287 8.41 2.12 11.72
CA THR A 287 8.47 1.69 13.11
C THR A 287 9.41 0.50 13.26
N ALA A 288 9.69 0.08 14.50
CA ALA A 288 10.40 -1.15 14.75
C ALA A 288 9.46 -2.35 14.58
N ILE A 289 9.83 -3.30 13.73
CA ILE A 289 9.04 -4.50 13.41
C ILE A 289 9.90 -5.74 13.74
N PRO A 290 9.33 -6.79 14.34
CA PRO A 290 10.04 -8.05 14.51
C PRO A 290 10.32 -8.70 13.14
N LEU A 291 11.60 -8.90 12.83
CA LEU A 291 12.05 -9.65 11.66
C LEU A 291 12.90 -10.84 12.10
N LEU A 292 12.90 -11.89 11.29
CA LEU A 292 13.86 -12.98 11.44
C LEU A 292 15.25 -12.49 11.02
N THR A 293 16.28 -12.86 11.77
CA THR A 293 17.67 -12.75 11.27
C THR A 293 17.87 -13.71 10.10
N PHE A 294 18.75 -13.36 9.16
CA PHE A 294 19.10 -14.23 8.03
C PHE A 294 19.98 -15.38 8.54
N GLU A 295 19.40 -16.34 9.26
CA GLU A 295 20.16 -17.50 9.72
C GLU A 295 20.50 -18.41 8.53
N GLY A 296 21.71 -18.94 8.52
CA GLY A 296 22.12 -19.91 7.51
C GLY A 296 21.31 -21.20 7.64
N PRO A 297 21.35 -22.11 6.65
CA PRO A 297 20.54 -23.34 6.62
C PRO A 297 20.79 -24.34 7.78
N ALA A 298 21.60 -23.99 8.79
CA ALA A 298 22.03 -24.86 9.88
C ALA A 298 21.48 -24.49 11.26
N ALA A 299 20.73 -23.39 11.43
CA ALA A 299 20.18 -23.02 12.73
C ALA A 299 18.75 -23.57 12.88
N ALA A 300 18.55 -24.41 13.90
CA ALA A 300 17.29 -25.12 14.14
C ALA A 300 16.19 -24.25 14.79
N THR A 301 16.46 -22.97 15.09
CA THR A 301 15.49 -22.07 15.73
C THR A 301 15.75 -20.63 15.30
N PRO A 302 14.89 -20.03 14.44
CA PRO A 302 15.11 -18.69 13.94
C PRO A 302 14.96 -17.65 15.06
N THR A 303 15.97 -16.81 15.26
CA THR A 303 15.91 -15.70 16.21
C THR A 303 15.20 -14.47 15.60
N THR A 304 14.26 -13.90 16.35
CA THR A 304 13.55 -12.66 15.99
C THR A 304 14.23 -11.45 16.63
N GLN A 305 14.40 -10.37 15.86
CA GLN A 305 14.89 -9.08 16.36
C GLN A 305 13.90 -7.98 15.98
N SER A 306 13.64 -7.04 16.90
CA SER A 306 12.87 -5.83 16.59
C SER A 306 13.77 -4.83 15.86
N ILE A 307 13.43 -4.48 14.62
CA ILE A 307 14.29 -3.71 13.73
C ILE A 307 13.52 -2.49 13.20
N PRO A 308 14.08 -1.27 13.32
CA PRO A 308 13.55 -0.08 12.68
C PRO A 308 13.55 -0.20 11.15
N LEU A 309 12.38 -0.09 10.51
CA LEU A 309 12.24 -0.09 9.05
C LEU A 309 10.95 0.58 8.58
N GLY A 310 10.83 0.76 7.26
CA GLY A 310 9.58 1.16 6.61
C GLY A 310 9.28 2.65 6.68
N GLY A 311 10.29 3.48 6.95
CA GLY A 311 10.22 4.95 6.93
C GLY A 311 10.83 5.59 5.68
N SER A 312 10.93 4.86 4.56
CA SER A 312 11.53 5.37 3.32
C SER A 312 10.77 6.55 2.73
N PHE A 313 11.51 7.54 2.23
CA PHE A 313 10.97 8.80 1.74
C PHE A 313 11.62 9.18 0.40
N PHE A 314 10.81 9.66 -0.54
CA PHE A 314 11.30 10.23 -1.80
C PHE A 314 10.56 11.52 -2.13
N SER A 315 11.27 12.57 -2.55
CA SER A 315 10.66 13.80 -3.06
C SER A 315 11.31 14.27 -4.35
N ASN A 316 10.49 14.59 -5.35
CA ASN A 316 10.92 15.32 -6.54
C ASN A 316 11.05 16.84 -6.29
N ALA A 317 10.37 17.37 -5.27
CA ALA A 317 10.50 18.76 -4.86
C ALA A 317 11.63 18.93 -3.82
N SER A 318 12.14 20.15 -3.68
CA SER A 318 12.88 20.53 -2.47
C SER A 318 11.98 20.37 -1.25
N VAL A 319 12.54 20.07 -0.09
CA VAL A 319 11.76 19.81 1.14
C VAL A 319 12.11 20.83 2.21
N ARG A 320 11.07 21.39 2.83
CA ARG A 320 11.16 22.17 4.06
C ARG A 320 10.61 21.35 5.22
N LEU A 321 11.43 21.14 6.23
CA LEU A 321 11.09 20.39 7.44
C LEU A 321 10.57 21.34 8.50
N HIS A 322 9.47 20.95 9.15
CA HIS A 322 8.81 21.66 10.25
C HIS A 322 8.74 20.75 11.48
N GLY A 323 9.03 21.31 12.65
CA GLY A 323 9.07 20.59 13.93
C GLY A 323 9.93 19.33 13.89
N HIS A 324 9.50 18.28 14.59
CA HIS A 324 10.24 17.02 14.68
C HIS A 324 9.74 15.94 13.70
N ILE A 325 10.66 15.33 12.96
CA ILE A 325 10.41 14.21 12.05
C ILE A 325 11.31 13.04 12.44
N ILE A 326 10.72 11.84 12.53
CA ILE A 326 11.45 10.60 12.83
C ILE A 326 11.29 9.64 11.65
N ALA A 327 12.40 9.20 11.06
CA ALA A 327 12.40 8.21 9.98
C ALA A 327 13.15 6.94 10.39
N ASN A 328 12.44 5.81 10.44
CA ASN A 328 12.99 4.50 10.74
C ASN A 328 13.45 3.80 9.43
N LEU A 329 14.76 3.66 9.24
CA LEU A 329 15.37 3.24 7.98
C LEU A 329 16.27 2.01 8.16
N ASN A 330 16.11 1.04 7.27
CA ASN A 330 17.02 -0.08 7.12
C ASN A 330 17.76 -0.05 5.77
N TYR A 331 19.07 0.17 5.81
CA TYR A 331 19.91 0.29 4.62
C TYR A 331 19.98 -1.02 3.80
N THR A 332 20.06 -2.18 4.46
CA THR A 332 20.13 -3.48 3.76
C THR A 332 18.84 -3.77 3.01
N LEU A 333 17.70 -3.40 3.60
CA LEU A 333 16.40 -3.50 2.96
C LEU A 333 16.15 -2.36 1.96
N GLY A 334 17.08 -1.42 1.83
CA GLY A 334 17.08 -0.32 0.86
C GLY A 334 16.19 0.88 1.22
N ASP A 335 15.81 1.05 2.48
CA ASP A 335 15.15 2.28 2.93
C ASP A 335 16.15 3.44 2.96
N GLN A 336 15.73 4.58 2.42
CA GLN A 336 16.51 5.81 2.33
C GLN A 336 15.59 7.03 2.41
N PHE A 337 16.16 8.19 2.72
CA PHE A 337 15.51 9.49 2.68
C PHE A 337 16.11 10.30 1.52
N LEU A 338 15.37 10.38 0.42
CA LEU A 338 15.86 10.87 -0.87
C LEU A 338 15.12 12.13 -1.31
N VAL A 339 15.86 13.18 -1.68
CA VAL A 339 15.28 14.44 -2.15
C VAL A 339 15.98 14.87 -3.45
N ALA A 340 15.25 15.00 -4.55
CA ALA A 340 15.78 15.50 -5.83
C ALA A 340 15.82 17.05 -5.88
N GLY A 341 16.05 17.67 -4.72
CA GLY A 341 16.14 19.11 -4.50
C GLY A 341 16.95 19.42 -3.24
N ASP A 342 16.76 20.61 -2.68
CA ASP A 342 17.39 21.00 -1.42
C ASP A 342 16.60 20.49 -0.22
N ILE A 343 17.30 20.23 0.89
CA ILE A 343 16.69 19.93 2.19
C ILE A 343 16.98 21.10 3.13
N THR A 344 15.93 21.68 3.70
CA THR A 344 16.04 22.81 4.64
C THR A 344 15.16 22.57 5.86
N GLY A 345 15.64 22.94 7.03
CA GLY A 345 14.83 22.99 8.26
C GLY A 345 14.37 24.41 8.55
N ASP A 346 13.12 24.55 8.97
CA ASP A 346 12.63 25.79 9.57
C ASP A 346 13.24 26.00 10.98
N SER A 347 12.86 27.08 11.66
CA SER A 347 13.29 27.40 13.02
C SER A 347 12.87 26.27 13.98
N ASN A 348 13.84 25.70 14.72
CA ASN A 348 13.65 24.56 15.63
C ASN A 348 13.27 23.22 14.97
N ALA A 349 13.33 23.11 13.63
CA ALA A 349 13.10 21.83 12.97
C ALA A 349 14.17 20.79 13.34
N ALA A 350 13.74 19.54 13.48
CA ALA A 350 14.56 18.39 13.83
C ALA A 350 14.25 17.19 12.91
N LEU A 351 15.29 16.60 12.32
CA LEU A 351 15.19 15.34 11.57
C LEU A 351 16.01 14.26 12.28
N THR A 352 15.31 13.30 12.89
CA THR A 352 15.92 12.10 13.47
C THR A 352 15.84 10.94 12.48
N LEU A 353 17.00 10.46 12.04
CA LEU A 353 17.14 9.24 11.25
C LEU A 353 17.54 8.10 12.18
N VAL A 354 16.74 7.04 12.23
CA VAL A 354 17.09 5.79 12.93
C VAL A 354 17.59 4.80 11.88
N GLY A 355 18.89 4.54 11.87
CA GLY A 355 19.57 3.87 10.76
C GLY A 355 20.15 2.52 11.15
N TRP A 356 19.66 1.45 10.52
CA TRP A 356 20.10 0.08 10.77
C TRP A 356 20.58 -0.62 9.50
N LYS A 357 21.45 -1.62 9.66
CA LYS A 357 21.87 -2.52 8.57
C LYS A 357 22.09 -3.94 9.09
N TYR A 358 21.95 -4.91 8.20
CA TYR A 358 22.36 -6.28 8.47
C TYR A 358 23.88 -6.41 8.38
N ASN A 359 24.49 -7.09 9.36
CA ASN A 359 25.89 -7.45 9.33
C ASN A 359 26.05 -8.97 9.17
N PRO A 360 26.46 -9.45 7.98
CA PRO A 360 26.63 -10.88 7.74
C PRO A 360 27.75 -11.51 8.58
N ALA A 361 28.74 -10.74 9.05
CA ALA A 361 29.88 -11.27 9.82
C ALA A 361 29.47 -11.73 11.24
N VAL A 362 28.45 -11.10 11.81
CA VAL A 362 27.93 -11.41 13.17
C VAL A 362 26.50 -11.94 13.13
N ASN A 363 25.96 -12.17 11.92
CA ASN A 363 24.61 -12.70 11.69
C ASN A 363 23.51 -11.89 12.42
N ASN A 364 23.63 -10.57 12.47
CA ASN A 364 22.74 -9.72 13.27
C ASN A 364 22.50 -8.36 12.61
N TYR A 365 21.35 -7.74 12.88
CA TYR A 365 21.14 -6.34 12.53
C TYR A 365 21.72 -5.43 13.61
N GLN A 366 22.37 -4.36 13.17
CA GLN A 366 23.01 -3.39 14.04
C GLN A 366 22.83 -1.96 13.52
N PRO A 367 22.96 -0.94 14.39
CA PRO A 367 23.00 0.45 13.97
C PRO A 367 24.09 0.72 12.92
N LEU A 368 23.85 1.70 12.06
CA LEU A 368 24.84 2.18 11.10
C LEU A 368 26.00 2.91 11.80
N PRO A 369 27.24 2.80 11.28
CA PRO A 369 28.36 3.61 11.78
C PRO A 369 28.02 5.11 11.73
N GLY A 370 28.28 5.83 12.82
CA GLY A 370 27.93 7.26 12.97
C GLY A 370 26.56 7.52 13.59
N PHE A 371 25.72 6.50 13.76
CA PHE A 371 24.44 6.60 14.46
C PHE A 371 24.60 6.20 15.93
N THR A 372 25.15 7.12 16.73
CA THR A 372 25.49 6.88 18.15
C THR A 372 24.41 7.33 19.13
N GLY A 373 23.31 7.94 18.64
CA GLY A 373 22.19 8.35 19.48
C GLY A 373 21.40 7.16 20.04
N PRO A 374 20.47 7.41 20.99
CA PRO A 374 19.60 6.38 21.54
C PRO A 374 18.90 5.57 20.42
N GLY A 375 18.95 4.25 20.51
CA GLY A 375 18.34 3.35 19.51
C GLY A 375 19.05 3.29 18.14
N GLY A 376 20.28 3.83 18.02
CA GLY A 376 20.98 3.88 16.74
C GLY A 376 20.48 5.02 15.85
N SER A 377 20.35 6.20 16.44
CA SER A 377 19.81 7.39 15.79
C SER A 377 20.88 8.45 15.48
N LEU A 378 20.56 9.31 14.52
CA LEU A 378 21.24 10.55 14.17
C LEU A 378 20.19 11.67 14.08
N THR A 379 20.38 12.76 14.82
CA THR A 379 19.45 13.89 14.82
C THR A 379 20.12 15.13 14.25
N LEU A 380 19.49 15.71 13.22
CA LEU A 380 19.89 16.94 12.56
C LEU A 380 18.97 18.05 13.05
N LEU A 381 19.53 19.14 13.58
CA LEU A 381 18.80 20.19 14.28
C LEU A 381 19.03 21.56 13.64
N SER A 382 17.98 22.36 13.60
CA SER A 382 18.00 23.79 13.27
C SER A 382 17.88 24.59 14.58
N SER A 383 18.99 24.80 15.31
CA SER A 383 18.99 25.51 16.60
C SER A 383 20.10 26.56 16.71
N GLY A 384 19.89 27.57 17.56
CA GLY A 384 20.93 28.57 17.92
C GLY A 384 21.44 29.45 16.77
N GLY A 385 20.61 29.74 15.76
CA GLY A 385 20.98 30.54 14.58
C GLY A 385 21.66 29.76 13.45
N GLN A 386 21.85 28.45 13.60
CA GLN A 386 22.29 27.55 12.53
C GLN A 386 21.05 26.92 11.88
N SER A 387 20.81 27.23 10.59
CA SER A 387 19.77 26.55 9.81
C SER A 387 20.27 25.20 9.34
N PHE A 388 19.53 24.13 9.64
CA PHE A 388 19.75 22.82 9.00
C PHE A 388 19.53 22.98 7.49
N SER A 389 20.59 22.83 6.70
CA SER A 389 20.52 22.91 5.25
C SER A 389 21.45 21.90 4.60
N SER A 390 20.98 21.23 3.56
CA SER A 390 21.80 20.34 2.75
C SER A 390 22.91 21.09 1.99
N LYS A 391 22.78 22.41 1.83
CA LYS A 391 23.84 23.27 1.26
C LYS A 391 25.00 23.54 2.22
N SER A 392 24.90 23.11 3.48
CA SER A 392 26.00 23.26 4.45
C SER A 392 27.22 22.45 4.02
N PRO A 393 28.45 22.99 4.13
CA PRO A 393 29.67 22.23 3.86
C PRO A 393 29.84 21.05 4.83
N ASN A 394 29.18 21.09 5.99
CA ASN A 394 29.21 20.03 7.00
C ASN A 394 28.07 19.01 6.88
N PHE A 395 27.41 18.94 5.72
CA PHE A 395 26.27 18.05 5.54
C PHE A 395 26.68 16.56 5.59
N PHE A 396 26.17 15.88 6.61
CA PHE A 396 26.38 14.45 6.84
C PHE A 396 25.20 13.66 6.26
N SER A 397 25.49 12.70 5.37
CA SER A 397 24.48 11.93 4.64
C SER A 397 24.29 10.52 5.22
N ALA A 398 25.36 9.98 5.83
CA ALA A 398 25.53 8.58 6.17
C ALA A 398 25.20 7.58 5.04
N GLY A 399 25.06 8.04 3.79
CA GLY A 399 24.52 7.28 2.66
C GLY A 399 23.02 6.98 2.70
N LEU A 400 22.31 7.34 3.78
CA LEU A 400 20.86 7.18 3.95
C LEU A 400 20.07 8.44 3.57
N LEU A 401 20.62 9.62 3.85
CA LEU A 401 20.03 10.91 3.54
C LEU A 401 20.70 11.47 2.29
N ARG A 402 19.95 11.76 1.23
CA ARG A 402 20.52 12.22 -0.04
C ARG A 402 19.74 13.37 -0.64
N ASP A 403 20.44 14.23 -1.36
CA ASP A 403 19.89 15.44 -1.96
C ASP A 403 20.33 15.60 -3.43
N ASN A 404 20.01 16.70 -4.10
CA ASN A 404 20.38 16.90 -5.52
C ASN A 404 21.85 17.32 -5.73
N SER A 405 22.70 17.32 -4.68
CA SER A 405 24.09 17.75 -4.83
C SER A 405 24.93 16.68 -5.55
N GLN A 406 25.69 17.10 -6.57
CA GLN A 406 26.67 16.24 -7.25
C GLN A 406 27.96 16.06 -6.43
N ASP A 407 28.10 16.81 -5.33
CA ASP A 407 29.24 16.72 -4.44
C ASP A 407 29.16 15.47 -3.53
N ARG A 408 30.29 15.16 -2.90
CA ARG A 408 30.34 14.13 -1.86
C ARG A 408 29.96 14.73 -0.52
N SER A 409 29.40 13.91 0.37
CA SER A 409 29.20 14.29 1.78
C SER A 409 30.54 14.43 2.51
N VAL A 410 30.52 14.96 3.74
CA VAL A 410 31.73 15.04 4.58
C VAL A 410 32.38 13.68 4.83
N GLU A 411 31.60 12.60 4.83
CA GLU A 411 32.10 11.23 4.90
C GLU A 411 32.48 10.61 3.54
N GLY A 412 32.49 11.40 2.46
CA GLY A 412 32.93 10.98 1.13
C GLY A 412 31.91 10.14 0.34
N VAL A 413 30.65 10.09 0.78
CA VAL A 413 29.58 9.31 0.16
C VAL A 413 28.88 10.14 -0.94
N PRO A 414 28.51 9.54 -2.10
CA PRO A 414 27.76 10.25 -3.13
C PRO A 414 26.38 10.70 -2.64
N ARG A 415 26.02 11.95 -2.95
CA ARG A 415 24.77 12.56 -2.49
C ARG A 415 23.69 12.65 -3.56
N GLY A 416 24.05 12.78 -4.84
CA GLY A 416 23.11 13.13 -5.91
C GLY A 416 21.92 12.19 -6.06
N VAL A 417 20.73 12.78 -6.15
CA VAL A 417 19.45 12.12 -6.45
C VAL A 417 18.77 12.86 -7.60
N GLY A 418 18.42 12.15 -8.67
CA GLY A 418 17.61 12.68 -9.77
C GLY A 418 16.11 12.53 -9.51
N THR A 419 15.30 13.33 -10.19
CA THR A 419 13.83 13.23 -10.15
C THR A 419 13.33 11.94 -10.79
N LYS A 420 12.24 11.37 -10.27
CA LYS A 420 11.51 10.25 -10.88
C LYS A 420 10.27 10.77 -11.58
N ALA A 421 10.07 10.49 -12.87
CA ALA A 421 8.82 10.90 -13.52
C ALA A 421 7.64 10.14 -12.88
N PRO A 422 6.61 10.85 -12.36
CA PRO A 422 5.49 10.18 -11.71
C PRO A 422 4.67 9.39 -12.72
N PRO A 423 4.15 8.21 -12.35
CA PRO A 423 3.20 7.49 -13.19
C PRO A 423 1.89 8.28 -13.27
N SER A 424 1.13 8.12 -14.34
CA SER A 424 -0.17 8.79 -14.50
C SER A 424 -1.28 7.77 -14.63
N ILE A 425 -2.37 7.96 -13.89
CA ILE A 425 -3.63 7.26 -14.12
C ILE A 425 -4.42 7.84 -15.28
N LEU A 426 -4.13 9.08 -15.70
CA LEU A 426 -4.82 9.83 -16.76
C LEU A 426 -4.18 9.64 -18.15
N ALA A 427 -3.23 8.71 -18.27
CA ALA A 427 -2.53 8.47 -19.52
C ALA A 427 -3.48 7.90 -20.57
N LEU A 428 -3.74 8.67 -21.62
CA LEU A 428 -4.55 8.25 -22.76
C LEU A 428 -3.70 7.46 -23.75
N ASP A 429 -4.26 6.39 -24.28
CA ASP A 429 -3.68 5.70 -25.44
C ASP A 429 -3.80 6.59 -26.69
N PRO A 430 -2.70 6.90 -27.40
CA PRO A 430 -2.75 7.76 -28.58
C PRO A 430 -3.57 7.24 -29.76
N GLN A 431 -3.85 5.93 -29.84
CA GLN A 431 -4.65 5.36 -30.92
C GLN A 431 -6.15 5.43 -30.63
N THR A 432 -6.55 5.05 -29.42
CA THR A 432 -7.96 4.99 -29.02
C THR A 432 -8.47 6.28 -28.38
N HIS A 433 -7.57 7.17 -27.92
CA HIS A 433 -7.88 8.36 -27.12
C HIS A 433 -8.67 8.07 -25.85
N THR A 434 -8.52 6.86 -25.31
CA THR A 434 -9.21 6.42 -24.09
C THR A 434 -8.24 6.12 -22.97
N ASP A 435 -8.71 6.32 -21.75
CA ASP A 435 -8.01 5.97 -20.53
C ASP A 435 -8.02 4.45 -20.33
N ARG A 436 -6.91 3.87 -19.86
CA ARG A 436 -6.82 2.43 -19.64
C ARG A 436 -7.84 1.91 -18.64
N TYR A 437 -8.17 2.63 -17.58
CA TYR A 437 -9.12 2.18 -16.57
C TYR A 437 -10.55 2.22 -17.11
N VAL A 438 -10.83 3.11 -18.06
CA VAL A 438 -12.09 3.12 -18.83
C VAL A 438 -12.16 1.90 -19.74
N GLN A 439 -11.08 1.59 -20.47
CA GLN A 439 -11.02 0.38 -21.31
C GLN A 439 -11.24 -0.91 -20.49
N MET A 440 -10.56 -1.02 -19.36
CA MET A 440 -10.64 -2.16 -18.45
C MET A 440 -11.99 -2.33 -17.73
N THR A 441 -12.84 -1.31 -17.70
CA THR A 441 -14.10 -1.34 -16.97
C THR A 441 -15.27 -1.14 -17.92
N ARG A 442 -15.50 0.11 -18.34
CA ARG A 442 -16.61 0.55 -19.17
C ARG A 442 -16.66 -0.17 -20.52
N GLU A 443 -15.53 -0.29 -21.20
CA GLU A 443 -15.48 -0.86 -22.56
C GLU A 443 -15.28 -2.39 -22.56
N SER A 444 -14.92 -2.98 -21.42
CA SER A 444 -14.63 -4.41 -21.28
C SER A 444 -15.85 -5.34 -21.19
N GLY A 445 -17.08 -4.80 -21.28
CA GLY A 445 -18.30 -5.59 -21.14
C GLY A 445 -18.68 -6.41 -22.37
N VAL A 446 -19.50 -7.42 -22.17
CA VAL A 446 -20.11 -8.19 -23.27
C VAL A 446 -21.31 -7.43 -23.82
N PHE A 447 -21.52 -7.48 -25.13
CA PHE A 447 -22.69 -6.87 -25.75
C PHE A 447 -23.97 -7.63 -25.36
N ALA A 448 -24.92 -6.90 -24.75
CA ALA A 448 -26.27 -7.36 -24.51
C ALA A 448 -27.20 -6.69 -25.52
N GLY A 449 -27.48 -7.39 -26.64
CA GLY A 449 -28.10 -6.77 -27.80
C GLY A 449 -27.11 -5.83 -28.50
N THR A 450 -27.46 -4.54 -28.63
CA THR A 450 -26.60 -3.51 -29.24
C THR A 450 -25.80 -2.69 -28.23
N THR A 451 -26.00 -2.91 -26.93
CA THR A 451 -25.38 -2.10 -25.87
C THR A 451 -24.26 -2.86 -25.20
N ASN A 452 -23.11 -2.21 -25.01
CA ASN A 452 -22.01 -2.76 -24.21
C ASN A 452 -22.40 -2.72 -22.72
N SER A 453 -22.55 -3.88 -22.09
CA SER A 453 -22.97 -4.00 -20.69
C SER A 453 -21.95 -3.42 -19.69
N GLY A 454 -20.70 -3.19 -20.12
CA GLY A 454 -19.66 -2.56 -19.30
C GLY A 454 -19.99 -1.13 -18.90
N HIS A 455 -20.78 -0.41 -19.72
CA HIS A 455 -21.30 0.92 -19.40
C HIS A 455 -22.17 0.95 -18.15
N PHE A 456 -22.68 -0.22 -17.72
CA PHE A 456 -23.53 -0.37 -16.55
C PHE A 456 -22.85 -1.15 -15.42
N GLY A 457 -21.54 -1.39 -15.52
CA GLY A 457 -20.74 -2.05 -14.49
C GLY A 457 -20.65 -3.58 -14.61
N TYR A 458 -20.99 -4.16 -15.77
CA TYR A 458 -20.90 -5.61 -16.04
C TYR A 458 -19.64 -6.01 -16.84
N GLY A 459 -18.59 -5.17 -16.79
CA GLY A 459 -17.30 -5.43 -17.44
C GLY A 459 -16.43 -6.44 -16.68
N ALA A 460 -15.23 -6.68 -17.22
CA ALA A 460 -14.16 -7.40 -16.52
C ALA A 460 -13.68 -6.64 -15.27
N GLY A 461 -13.85 -5.32 -15.26
CA GLY A 461 -13.80 -4.48 -14.05
C GLY A 461 -15.12 -3.72 -13.86
N VAL A 462 -15.30 -3.09 -12.70
CA VAL A 462 -16.56 -2.39 -12.38
C VAL A 462 -16.43 -0.91 -12.72
N TYR A 463 -17.32 -0.44 -13.59
CA TYR A 463 -17.48 0.96 -13.94
C TYR A 463 -18.64 1.58 -13.15
N VAL A 464 -18.42 2.77 -12.58
CA VAL A 464 -19.43 3.54 -11.85
C VAL A 464 -19.55 4.93 -12.43
N ASP A 465 -20.64 5.17 -13.15
CA ASP A 465 -21.01 6.48 -13.68
C ASP A 465 -21.57 7.38 -12.57
N ASN A 466 -20.70 8.15 -11.91
CA ASN A 466 -21.09 9.09 -10.87
C ASN A 466 -20.43 10.46 -11.07
N PHE A 467 -20.35 10.89 -12.33
CA PHE A 467 -19.65 12.09 -12.75
C PHE A 467 -20.12 13.36 -12.02
N SER A 468 -21.40 13.43 -11.64
CA SER A 468 -21.98 14.58 -10.93
C SER A 468 -21.48 14.74 -9.49
N ASP A 469 -20.88 13.71 -8.89
CA ASP A 469 -20.42 13.73 -7.50
C ASP A 469 -19.14 14.56 -7.28
N ARG A 470 -18.53 15.09 -8.34
CA ARG A 470 -17.26 15.85 -8.25
C ARG A 470 -17.45 17.16 -7.49
N GLN A 471 -16.62 17.39 -6.47
CA GLN A 471 -16.63 18.65 -5.70
C GLN A 471 -15.59 19.67 -6.17
N MET A 472 -14.49 19.22 -6.79
CA MET A 472 -13.48 20.12 -7.33
C MET A 472 -13.93 20.73 -8.65
N GLY A 473 -13.52 21.99 -8.89
CA GLY A 473 -13.73 22.67 -10.16
C GLY A 473 -13.16 21.86 -11.33
N GLN A 474 -13.92 21.76 -12.42
CA GLN A 474 -13.54 20.94 -13.58
C GLN A 474 -12.36 21.56 -14.37
N THR A 475 -12.26 22.89 -14.36
CA THR A 475 -11.22 23.65 -15.06
C THR A 475 -10.03 23.91 -14.16
N GLU A 476 -8.85 24.03 -14.78
CA GLU A 476 -7.61 24.36 -14.09
C GLU A 476 -7.73 25.69 -13.32
N THR A 477 -8.38 26.70 -13.88
CA THR A 477 -8.69 27.95 -13.18
C THR A 477 -9.59 27.76 -11.96
N GLY A 478 -10.57 26.85 -12.04
CA GLY A 478 -11.41 26.46 -10.90
C GLY A 478 -10.62 25.70 -9.82
N ARG A 479 -9.61 24.91 -10.22
CA ARG A 479 -8.68 24.23 -9.30
C ARG A 479 -7.63 25.18 -8.71
N GLN A 480 -7.22 26.23 -9.41
CA GLN A 480 -6.21 27.18 -8.94
C GLN A 480 -6.70 28.10 -7.82
N ASN A 481 -8.02 28.22 -7.62
CA ASN A 481 -8.62 28.97 -6.51
C ASN A 481 -8.50 28.26 -5.13
N LEU A 482 -7.51 27.38 -4.95
CA LEU A 482 -7.16 26.77 -3.67
C LEU A 482 -6.87 27.88 -2.64
N GLY A 483 -7.74 28.02 -1.63
CA GLY A 483 -7.68 29.08 -0.63
C GLY A 483 -8.79 30.14 -0.72
N GLY A 484 -9.60 30.16 -1.79
CA GLY A 484 -10.84 30.95 -1.85
C GLY A 484 -11.93 30.38 -0.92
N SER A 485 -12.89 31.21 -0.47
CA SER A 485 -13.97 30.79 0.44
C SER A 485 -14.81 29.60 -0.06
N GLY A 486 -14.80 29.31 -1.37
CA GLY A 486 -15.44 28.15 -1.99
C GLY A 486 -14.51 26.98 -2.36
N SER A 487 -13.27 26.94 -1.88
CA SER A 487 -12.36 25.81 -2.14
C SER A 487 -12.66 24.60 -1.24
N LEU A 488 -12.47 23.39 -1.77
CA LEU A 488 -12.78 22.14 -1.07
C LEU A 488 -12.01 21.98 0.26
N ILE A 489 -10.74 22.40 0.29
CA ILE A 489 -9.93 22.37 1.52
C ILE A 489 -10.51 23.32 2.58
N ASN A 490 -10.97 24.50 2.19
CA ASN A 490 -11.58 25.44 3.12
C ASN A 490 -12.92 24.90 3.66
N ASP A 491 -13.69 24.17 2.84
CA ASP A 491 -14.89 23.48 3.30
C ASP A 491 -14.55 22.41 4.33
N TRP A 492 -13.51 21.59 4.11
CA TRP A 492 -13.04 20.60 5.10
C TRP A 492 -12.58 21.20 6.43
N LEU A 493 -11.94 22.37 6.39
CA LEU A 493 -11.43 23.05 7.58
C LEU A 493 -12.50 23.84 8.33
N ASN A 494 -13.64 24.14 7.69
CA ASN A 494 -14.71 24.94 8.28
C ASN A 494 -16.00 24.13 8.51
N PRO A 495 -16.13 23.43 9.65
CA PRO A 495 -17.33 22.66 9.98
C PRO A 495 -18.58 23.50 10.22
N SER A 496 -18.45 24.83 10.32
CA SER A 496 -19.56 25.78 10.43
C SER A 496 -19.98 26.38 9.08
N ASN A 497 -19.35 25.97 7.98
CA ASN A 497 -19.67 26.46 6.66
C ASN A 497 -21.05 25.95 6.21
N ARG A 498 -22.08 26.80 6.33
CA ARG A 498 -23.46 26.47 5.96
C ARG A 498 -23.69 26.47 4.45
N ASP A 499 -22.81 27.11 3.68
CA ASP A 499 -22.95 27.25 2.24
C ASP A 499 -22.43 26.01 1.47
N GLY A 500 -21.64 25.14 2.11
CA GLY A 500 -20.92 24.01 1.48
C GLY A 500 -21.74 22.73 1.24
N GLY A 501 -22.97 22.62 1.74
CA GLY A 501 -23.92 21.52 1.49
C GLY A 501 -23.50 20.10 1.93
N SER A 502 -22.24 19.89 2.30
CA SER A 502 -21.64 18.59 2.63
C SER A 502 -21.55 18.34 4.14
N TRP A 503 -21.48 19.39 4.94
CA TRP A 503 -21.62 19.31 6.39
C TRP A 503 -23.09 19.09 6.79
N ARG A 504 -23.36 18.01 7.53
CA ARG A 504 -24.65 17.66 8.12
C ARG A 504 -24.48 17.57 9.64
N GLY A 505 -24.64 18.70 10.31
CA GLY A 505 -24.29 18.85 11.72
C GLY A 505 -22.78 18.72 11.91
N PHE A 506 -22.34 17.72 12.67
CA PHE A 506 -20.91 17.43 12.89
C PHE A 506 -20.33 16.36 11.95
N TYR A 507 -21.14 15.82 11.04
CA TYR A 507 -20.70 14.86 10.03
C TYR A 507 -20.39 15.57 8.71
N TYR A 508 -19.22 15.33 8.14
CA TYR A 508 -18.92 15.72 6.76
C TYR A 508 -19.30 14.56 5.83
N THR A 509 -20.41 14.68 5.10
CA THR A 509 -20.94 13.65 4.20
C THR A 509 -20.80 14.11 2.75
N PRO A 510 -19.65 13.87 2.10
CA PRO A 510 -19.40 14.35 0.74
C PRO A 510 -20.35 13.69 -0.27
N PRO A 511 -20.69 14.35 -1.39
CA PRO A 511 -21.27 13.69 -2.55
C PRO A 511 -20.31 12.63 -3.08
N GLY A 512 -20.82 11.43 -3.36
CA GLY A 512 -20.00 10.31 -3.80
C GLY A 512 -20.66 8.94 -3.66
N ALA A 513 -20.34 8.03 -4.58
CA ALA A 513 -20.70 6.63 -4.45
C ALA A 513 -20.01 6.01 -3.22
N TYR A 514 -20.73 5.18 -2.47
CA TYR A 514 -20.21 4.54 -1.27
C TYR A 514 -19.85 3.07 -1.57
N LEU A 515 -18.57 2.75 -1.42
CA LEU A 515 -17.96 1.44 -1.60
C LEU A 515 -17.68 0.80 -0.23
N GLN A 516 -18.44 -0.24 0.10
CA GLN A 516 -18.18 -1.09 1.25
C GLN A 516 -17.45 -2.35 0.84
N LEU A 517 -16.22 -2.51 1.30
CA LEU A 517 -15.43 -3.71 1.12
C LEU A 517 -15.88 -4.78 2.12
N LEU A 518 -15.99 -6.02 1.64
CA LEU A 518 -16.44 -7.18 2.41
C LEU A 518 -15.49 -8.37 2.15
N THR A 519 -15.46 -9.34 3.06
CA THR A 519 -14.49 -10.46 3.02
C THR A 519 -14.57 -11.31 1.74
N ASP A 520 -15.68 -11.28 1.02
CA ASP A 520 -16.02 -12.07 -0.16
C ASP A 520 -16.35 -11.22 -1.40
N GLY A 521 -16.16 -9.91 -1.34
CA GLY A 521 -16.47 -8.99 -2.44
C GLY A 521 -16.69 -7.56 -1.96
N PHE A 522 -17.62 -6.84 -2.56
CA PHE A 522 -17.92 -5.46 -2.14
C PHE A 522 -19.36 -5.08 -2.47
N MET A 523 -19.84 -3.98 -1.90
CA MET A 523 -21.13 -3.38 -2.20
C MET A 523 -20.92 -1.94 -2.63
N ILE A 524 -21.66 -1.50 -3.65
CA ILE A 524 -21.63 -0.11 -4.11
C ILE A 524 -23.04 0.47 -4.00
N LEU A 525 -23.15 1.56 -3.24
CA LEU A 525 -24.35 2.37 -3.10
C LEU A 525 -24.16 3.69 -3.86
N ARG A 526 -25.10 4.01 -4.75
CA ARG A 526 -25.15 5.31 -5.45
C ARG A 526 -25.58 6.43 -4.51
N ASP A 527 -25.12 7.66 -4.75
CA ASP A 527 -25.54 8.81 -3.97
C ASP A 527 -27.00 9.19 -4.31
N GLY A 528 -27.84 9.33 -3.29
CA GLY A 528 -29.23 9.76 -3.44
C GLY A 528 -29.38 11.21 -3.93
N ARG A 529 -28.33 12.03 -3.83
CA ARG A 529 -28.31 13.44 -4.27
C ARG A 529 -27.98 13.61 -5.76
N ALA A 530 -27.41 12.60 -6.42
CA ALA A 530 -27.01 12.64 -7.83
C ALA A 530 -28.21 12.87 -8.78
N PRO A 531 -28.03 13.14 -10.08
CA PRO A 531 -29.13 13.14 -11.06
C PRO A 531 -29.79 11.76 -11.21
N GLN A 532 -31.05 11.72 -11.69
CA GLN A 532 -31.82 10.48 -11.79
C GLN A 532 -31.10 9.35 -12.55
N SER A 533 -30.31 9.68 -13.58
CA SER A 533 -29.53 8.71 -14.36
C SER A 533 -28.39 8.03 -13.62
N GLU A 534 -27.92 8.60 -12.51
CA GLU A 534 -26.77 8.14 -11.72
C GLU A 534 -27.19 7.54 -10.36
N ARG A 535 -28.45 7.75 -9.95
CA ARG A 535 -29.02 7.29 -8.66
C ARG A 535 -29.26 5.79 -8.58
N THR A 536 -29.48 5.12 -9.71
CA THR A 536 -29.87 3.71 -9.76
C THR A 536 -29.01 2.92 -10.72
N TRP A 537 -28.88 1.62 -10.42
CA TRP A 537 -28.18 0.68 -11.29
C TRP A 537 -29.06 0.28 -12.47
N LYS A 538 -28.42 -0.07 -13.58
CA LYS A 538 -29.08 -0.58 -14.78
C LYS A 538 -28.75 -2.05 -14.95
N THR A 539 -29.62 -2.80 -15.64
CA THR A 539 -29.33 -4.18 -16.06
C THR A 539 -28.26 -4.20 -17.15
N ALA A 540 -27.74 -5.38 -17.49
CA ALA A 540 -26.76 -5.54 -18.58
C ALA A 540 -27.26 -4.99 -19.93
N ALA A 541 -28.58 -5.00 -20.18
CA ALA A 541 -29.21 -4.46 -21.39
C ALA A 541 -29.55 -2.96 -21.28
N GLY A 542 -29.27 -2.31 -20.14
CA GLY A 542 -29.46 -0.88 -19.93
C GLY A 542 -30.80 -0.46 -19.34
N ALA A 543 -31.68 -1.39 -18.98
CA ALA A 543 -32.94 -1.08 -18.29
C ALA A 543 -32.68 -0.67 -16.83
N ASP A 544 -33.35 0.39 -16.36
CA ASP A 544 -33.24 0.83 -14.96
C ASP A 544 -33.79 -0.23 -13.99
N THR A 545 -33.05 -0.52 -12.92
CA THR A 545 -33.44 -1.49 -11.89
C THR A 545 -34.23 -0.85 -10.76
N GLY A 546 -34.20 0.48 -10.64
CA GLY A 546 -34.76 1.20 -9.48
C GLY A 546 -33.99 1.01 -8.17
N GLN A 547 -32.88 0.26 -8.17
CA GLN A 547 -32.07 -0.02 -6.99
C GLN A 547 -30.84 0.88 -6.94
N ALA A 548 -30.61 1.56 -5.81
CA ALA A 548 -29.42 2.40 -5.60
C ALA A 548 -28.18 1.58 -5.19
N ALA A 549 -28.38 0.37 -4.66
CA ALA A 549 -27.31 -0.50 -4.20
C ALA A 549 -27.17 -1.74 -5.09
N ILE A 550 -25.93 -2.17 -5.28
CA ILE A 550 -25.61 -3.45 -5.91
C ILE A 550 -24.54 -4.16 -5.08
N ARG A 551 -24.70 -5.48 -4.92
CA ARG A 551 -23.74 -6.34 -4.24
C ARG A 551 -22.95 -7.11 -5.28
N PHE A 552 -21.63 -7.05 -5.20
CA PHE A 552 -20.70 -7.85 -5.98
C PHE A 552 -20.04 -8.91 -5.11
N ARG A 553 -19.94 -10.14 -5.63
CA ARG A 553 -19.19 -11.25 -5.01
C ARG A 553 -18.14 -11.78 -5.95
N LEU A 554 -17.03 -12.20 -5.36
CA LEU A 554 -15.84 -12.68 -6.05
C LEU A 554 -15.60 -14.14 -5.67
N GLY A 555 -15.42 -14.98 -6.68
CA GLY A 555 -15.24 -16.42 -6.47
C GLY A 555 -14.64 -17.11 -7.68
N ARG A 556 -14.51 -18.43 -7.58
CA ARG A 556 -13.98 -19.27 -8.66
C ARG A 556 -15.12 -19.74 -9.56
N GLY A 557 -14.97 -19.52 -10.87
CA GLY A 557 -15.81 -20.17 -11.89
C GLY A 557 -15.48 -21.65 -12.05
N SER A 558 -16.23 -22.35 -12.89
CA SER A 558 -15.95 -23.76 -13.22
C SER A 558 -14.59 -23.94 -13.91
N ASP A 559 -14.07 -22.87 -14.52
CA ASP A 559 -12.74 -22.76 -15.12
C ASP A 559 -11.61 -22.46 -14.12
N ARG A 560 -11.91 -22.41 -12.82
CA ARG A 560 -11.00 -22.04 -11.72
C ARG A 560 -10.44 -20.61 -11.78
N ARG A 561 -10.96 -19.76 -12.68
CA ARG A 561 -10.56 -18.34 -12.77
C ARG A 561 -11.36 -17.50 -11.79
N LEU A 562 -10.76 -16.39 -11.37
CA LEU A 562 -11.45 -15.39 -10.57
C LEU A 562 -12.52 -14.71 -11.42
N ARG A 563 -13.77 -14.79 -10.97
CA ARG A 563 -14.93 -14.18 -11.63
C ARG A 563 -15.69 -13.28 -10.69
N ILE A 564 -16.41 -12.33 -11.25
CA ILE A 564 -17.27 -11.38 -10.54
C ILE A 564 -18.72 -11.57 -10.95
N VAL A 565 -19.61 -11.68 -9.96
CA VAL A 565 -21.07 -11.70 -10.14
C VAL A 565 -21.73 -10.67 -9.26
N ASN A 566 -22.95 -10.26 -9.63
CA ASN A 566 -23.72 -9.29 -8.89
C ASN A 566 -25.17 -9.70 -8.63
N THR A 567 -25.87 -8.89 -7.82
CA THR A 567 -27.28 -9.06 -7.42
C THR A 567 -28.24 -9.33 -8.57
N PHE A 568 -27.96 -8.83 -9.78
CA PHE A 568 -28.85 -8.97 -10.93
C PHE A 568 -28.52 -10.16 -11.83
N GLN A 569 -27.37 -10.81 -11.60
CA GLN A 569 -26.96 -12.03 -12.32
C GLN A 569 -27.32 -13.31 -11.56
N VAL A 570 -27.51 -13.21 -10.25
CA VAL A 570 -27.75 -14.37 -9.37
C VAL A 570 -28.93 -14.10 -8.44
N ALA A 571 -29.86 -15.06 -8.34
CA ALA A 571 -31.11 -14.90 -7.62
C ALA A 571 -30.94 -14.61 -6.11
N ASN A 572 -29.97 -15.24 -5.45
CA ASN A 572 -29.63 -14.97 -4.05
C ASN A 572 -28.12 -14.78 -3.90
N ILE A 573 -27.65 -13.55 -4.17
CA ILE A 573 -26.23 -13.20 -4.09
C ILE A 573 -25.63 -13.45 -2.70
N ASN A 574 -26.40 -13.30 -1.62
CA ASN A 574 -25.94 -13.49 -0.24
C ASN A 574 -26.01 -14.95 0.24
N GLY A 575 -26.49 -15.87 -0.61
CA GLY A 575 -26.55 -17.30 -0.31
C GLY A 575 -25.22 -18.03 -0.53
N ASN A 576 -25.26 -19.35 -0.48
CA ASN A 576 -24.13 -20.18 -0.87
C ASN A 576 -24.08 -20.27 -2.40
N LEU A 577 -23.00 -19.77 -3.00
CA LEU A 577 -22.82 -19.78 -4.46
C LEU A 577 -21.96 -20.96 -4.89
N ALA A 578 -22.37 -21.63 -5.95
CA ALA A 578 -21.60 -22.67 -6.61
C ALA A 578 -20.70 -22.07 -7.71
N PRO A 579 -19.64 -22.79 -8.16
CA PRO A 579 -18.81 -22.33 -9.27
C PRO A 579 -19.59 -21.98 -10.55
N THR A 580 -20.70 -22.68 -10.82
CA THR A 580 -21.59 -22.40 -11.96
C THR A 580 -22.33 -21.07 -11.85
N ASP A 581 -22.60 -20.59 -10.63
CA ASP A 581 -23.21 -19.27 -10.45
C ASP A 581 -22.24 -18.17 -10.88
N TYR A 582 -20.94 -18.37 -10.58
CA TYR A 582 -19.86 -17.47 -10.98
C TYR A 582 -19.60 -17.45 -12.50
N ASP A 583 -19.97 -18.50 -13.23
CA ASP A 583 -19.84 -18.54 -14.69
C ASP A 583 -20.78 -17.57 -15.42
N ASN A 584 -21.84 -17.09 -14.76
CA ASN A 584 -22.68 -15.99 -15.27
C ASN A 584 -21.95 -14.64 -15.30
N GLY A 585 -20.83 -14.55 -14.59
CA GLY A 585 -19.97 -13.38 -14.46
C GLY A 585 -18.78 -13.38 -15.43
N GLN A 586 -18.21 -12.19 -15.63
CA GLN A 586 -16.96 -12.03 -16.39
C GLN A 586 -15.74 -12.41 -15.53
N PRO A 587 -14.62 -12.83 -16.15
CA PRO A 587 -13.32 -12.88 -15.47
C PRO A 587 -12.97 -11.51 -14.90
N PHE A 588 -12.66 -11.45 -13.60
CA PHE A 588 -12.46 -10.20 -12.90
C PHE A 588 -11.00 -9.75 -12.99
N ASN A 589 -10.77 -8.49 -13.37
CA ASN A 589 -9.44 -7.92 -13.55
C ASN A 589 -8.88 -7.17 -12.34
N GLY A 590 -9.68 -7.01 -11.27
CA GLY A 590 -9.27 -6.35 -10.02
C GLY A 590 -9.52 -4.84 -9.96
N VAL A 591 -10.09 -4.22 -11.00
CA VAL A 591 -10.24 -2.76 -11.11
C VAL A 591 -11.67 -2.29 -10.86
N LEU A 592 -11.80 -1.24 -10.04
CA LEU A 592 -13.03 -0.49 -9.82
C LEU A 592 -12.78 0.97 -10.23
N PHE A 593 -13.53 1.49 -11.20
CA PHE A 593 -13.37 2.85 -11.71
C PHE A 593 -14.62 3.69 -11.44
N PHE A 594 -14.42 4.86 -10.82
CA PHE A 594 -15.44 5.83 -10.48
C PHE A 594 -15.19 7.14 -11.22
N GLU A 595 -16.19 7.64 -11.95
CA GLU A 595 -16.09 8.92 -12.65
C GLU A 595 -16.07 10.12 -11.70
N GLY A 596 -16.68 10.02 -10.53
CA GLY A 596 -16.70 11.04 -9.50
C GLY A 596 -16.07 10.58 -8.19
N ASN A 597 -16.49 11.20 -7.10
CA ASN A 597 -15.98 10.89 -5.77
C ASN A 597 -16.39 9.49 -5.32
N VAL A 598 -15.57 8.86 -4.49
CA VAL A 598 -15.91 7.58 -3.86
C VAL A 598 -15.60 7.61 -2.37
N ARG A 599 -16.49 7.02 -1.57
CA ARG A 599 -16.38 6.88 -0.12
C ARG A 599 -16.10 5.41 0.19
N VAL A 600 -15.03 5.09 0.91
CA VAL A 600 -14.52 3.71 1.05
C VAL A 600 -14.34 3.34 2.53
N ARG A 601 -14.80 2.14 2.91
CA ARG A 601 -14.50 1.49 4.20
C ARG A 601 -14.66 -0.04 4.13
N GLY A 602 -14.17 -0.76 5.14
CA GLY A 602 -14.45 -2.18 5.36
C GLY A 602 -13.27 -3.12 5.14
N ASN A 603 -13.55 -4.34 4.69
CA ASN A 603 -12.57 -5.42 4.64
C ASN A 603 -12.23 -5.80 3.21
N ILE A 604 -10.96 -5.67 2.84
CA ILE A 604 -10.47 -6.10 1.53
C ILE A 604 -10.80 -7.59 1.37
N PRO A 605 -11.41 -8.03 0.25
CA PRO A 605 -11.79 -9.42 0.09
C PRO A 605 -10.60 -10.36 0.32
N THR A 606 -10.83 -11.43 1.09
CA THR A 606 -9.78 -12.31 1.59
C THR A 606 -9.01 -12.95 0.43
N ASP A 607 -7.68 -12.83 0.48
CA ASP A 607 -6.73 -13.29 -0.55
C ASP A 607 -6.88 -12.70 -1.95
N LEU A 608 -7.61 -11.59 -2.09
CA LEU A 608 -7.83 -10.89 -3.36
C LEU A 608 -7.22 -9.48 -3.33
N GLN A 609 -6.83 -9.00 -4.51
CA GLN A 609 -6.20 -7.70 -4.66
C GLN A 609 -7.06 -6.80 -5.54
N LEU A 610 -7.23 -5.55 -5.11
CA LEU A 610 -8.10 -4.58 -5.77
C LEU A 610 -7.37 -3.27 -6.03
N THR A 611 -7.78 -2.60 -7.11
CA THR A 611 -7.37 -1.25 -7.45
C THR A 611 -8.61 -0.39 -7.66
N VAL A 612 -8.83 0.56 -6.75
CA VAL A 612 -9.90 1.56 -6.82
C VAL A 612 -9.33 2.82 -7.44
N VAL A 613 -9.93 3.26 -8.54
CA VAL A 613 -9.57 4.47 -9.26
C VAL A 613 -10.74 5.43 -9.25
N SER A 614 -10.50 6.66 -8.82
CA SER A 614 -11.47 7.76 -8.90
C SER A 614 -10.88 8.87 -9.76
N ASN A 615 -11.67 9.34 -10.73
CA ASN A 615 -11.36 10.52 -11.53
C ASN A 615 -11.62 11.84 -10.76
N ALA A 616 -11.74 11.76 -9.43
CA ALA A 616 -11.98 12.85 -8.48
C ALA A 616 -11.32 12.54 -7.13
N THR A 617 -12.05 12.67 -6.00
CA THR A 617 -11.55 12.44 -4.63
C THR A 617 -11.99 11.08 -4.06
N ILE A 618 -11.09 10.40 -3.37
CA ILE A 618 -11.39 9.22 -2.54
C ILE A 618 -11.48 9.65 -1.06
N TYR A 619 -12.59 9.35 -0.40
CA TYR A 619 -12.79 9.55 1.03
C TYR A 619 -12.67 8.23 1.78
N ILE A 620 -11.76 8.14 2.74
CA ILE A 620 -11.63 7.00 3.66
C ILE A 620 -12.49 7.30 4.89
N GLU A 621 -13.52 6.51 5.14
CA GLU A 621 -14.55 6.80 6.16
C GLU A 621 -14.53 5.87 7.37
N GLY A 622 -13.49 5.05 7.50
CA GLY A 622 -13.35 4.10 8.58
C GLY A 622 -12.13 3.22 8.38
N SER A 623 -12.11 2.08 9.06
CA SER A 623 -11.03 1.11 8.88
C SER A 623 -11.10 0.44 7.51
N ILE A 624 -9.93 0.26 6.90
CA ILE A 624 -9.71 -0.59 5.72
C ILE A 624 -8.72 -1.66 6.15
N THR A 625 -9.19 -2.90 6.31
CA THR A 625 -8.33 -4.00 6.79
C THR A 625 -8.26 -5.15 5.81
N LYS A 626 -7.13 -5.86 5.79
CA LYS A 626 -6.95 -7.06 4.99
C LYS A 626 -7.92 -8.15 5.45
N GLY A 627 -8.57 -8.81 4.50
CA GLY A 627 -9.46 -9.94 4.78
C GLY A 627 -8.67 -11.13 5.32
N VAL A 628 -9.15 -11.72 6.41
CA VAL A 628 -8.52 -12.90 7.05
C VAL A 628 -9.51 -14.03 7.33
N THR A 629 -10.76 -13.86 6.88
CA THR A 629 -11.81 -14.86 7.03
C THR A 629 -12.09 -15.47 5.67
N GLY A 630 -12.05 -16.81 5.58
CA GLY A 630 -12.23 -17.55 4.34
C GLY A 630 -13.53 -17.20 3.62
N ASN A 631 -13.48 -17.22 2.30
CA ASN A 631 -14.55 -16.88 1.36
C ASN A 631 -14.63 -17.91 0.22
N ASP A 632 -15.45 -17.63 -0.80
CA ASP A 632 -15.67 -18.51 -1.96
C ASP A 632 -14.40 -18.68 -2.83
N TRP A 633 -13.43 -17.77 -2.74
CA TRP A 633 -12.14 -17.88 -3.43
C TRP A 633 -11.13 -18.77 -2.68
N THR A 634 -11.17 -18.75 -1.34
CA THR A 634 -10.27 -19.56 -0.49
C THR A 634 -10.78 -20.97 -0.23
N ALA A 635 -12.05 -21.26 -0.55
CA ALA A 635 -12.64 -22.58 -0.42
C ALA A 635 -11.90 -23.63 -1.28
N SER A 636 -11.83 -24.88 -0.79
CA SER A 636 -11.10 -25.95 -1.46
C SER A 636 -11.72 -26.32 -2.80
N TYR A 637 -10.89 -26.40 -3.85
CA TYR A 637 -11.26 -26.91 -5.18
C TYR A 637 -10.71 -28.33 -5.43
N GLY A 638 -10.53 -29.13 -4.36
CA GLY A 638 -10.02 -30.51 -4.43
C GLY A 638 -8.54 -30.65 -4.05
N ALA A 639 -8.00 -31.88 -4.15
CA ALA A 639 -6.67 -32.25 -3.65
C ALA A 639 -5.47 -31.62 -4.38
N GLN A 640 -5.71 -30.90 -5.48
CA GLN A 640 -4.68 -30.27 -6.34
C GLN A 640 -4.64 -28.74 -6.21
N ASP A 641 -5.32 -28.15 -5.22
CA ASP A 641 -5.24 -26.70 -5.00
C ASP A 641 -3.87 -26.31 -4.43
N PRO A 642 -3.03 -25.55 -5.17
CA PRO A 642 -1.73 -25.10 -4.67
C PRO A 642 -1.86 -24.06 -3.54
N PHE A 643 -3.07 -23.57 -3.29
CA PHE A 643 -3.37 -22.61 -2.24
C PHE A 643 -4.03 -23.36 -1.08
N SER A 644 -3.38 -23.34 0.10
CA SER A 644 -3.92 -23.92 1.34
C SER A 644 -5.37 -23.43 1.54
N ALA A 645 -6.30 -24.35 1.29
CA ALA A 645 -7.72 -24.08 1.28
C ALA A 645 -8.18 -23.69 2.69
N THR A 646 -8.92 -22.60 2.80
CA THR A 646 -9.53 -22.16 4.04
C THR A 646 -11.05 -22.13 3.85
N PRO A 647 -11.81 -22.94 4.61
CA PRO A 647 -13.26 -22.95 4.53
C PRO A 647 -13.87 -21.58 4.77
N GLN A 648 -15.00 -21.31 4.13
CA GLN A 648 -15.76 -20.07 4.31
C GLN A 648 -16.08 -19.84 5.80
N GLY A 649 -15.91 -18.60 6.27
CA GLY A 649 -16.21 -18.22 7.65
C GLY A 649 -15.14 -18.60 8.69
N THR A 650 -14.11 -19.36 8.32
CA THR A 650 -12.99 -19.71 9.22
C THR A 650 -11.81 -18.75 9.04
N ARG A 651 -11.02 -18.53 10.09
CA ARG A 651 -9.83 -17.66 10.00
C ARG A 651 -8.69 -18.35 9.28
N LEU A 652 -7.94 -17.57 8.50
CA LEU A 652 -6.69 -18.02 7.90
C LEU A 652 -5.69 -18.44 8.98
N THR A 653 -5.02 -19.56 8.75
CA THR A 653 -3.88 -20.06 9.55
C THR A 653 -2.52 -19.63 8.97
N ARG A 654 -2.56 -18.73 7.99
CA ARG A 654 -1.42 -18.21 7.23
C ARG A 654 -1.62 -16.71 6.97
N PRO A 655 -0.57 -15.96 6.62
CA PRO A 655 -0.75 -14.57 6.23
C PRO A 655 -1.69 -14.44 5.03
N THR A 656 -2.49 -13.38 5.07
CA THR A 656 -3.41 -12.99 4.00
C THR A 656 -2.65 -12.42 2.79
N ARG A 657 -3.20 -12.63 1.60
CA ARG A 657 -2.76 -12.03 0.34
C ARG A 657 -3.59 -10.79 -0.03
N SER A 658 -4.52 -10.36 0.80
CA SER A 658 -5.36 -9.20 0.48
C SER A 658 -4.54 -7.92 0.37
N MET A 659 -4.74 -7.15 -0.71
CA MET A 659 -4.08 -5.86 -0.94
C MET A 659 -5.03 -4.88 -1.63
N LEU A 660 -4.93 -3.59 -1.31
CA LEU A 660 -5.75 -2.54 -1.92
C LEU A 660 -4.90 -1.36 -2.37
N MET A 661 -5.16 -0.88 -3.58
CA MET A 661 -4.70 0.41 -4.09
C MET A 661 -5.87 1.39 -4.15
N LEU A 662 -5.67 2.60 -3.62
CA LEU A 662 -6.57 3.74 -3.77
C LEU A 662 -5.87 4.79 -4.63
N MET A 663 -6.36 5.03 -5.84
CA MET A 663 -5.82 6.05 -6.76
C MET A 663 -6.88 7.10 -7.05
N ALA A 664 -6.61 8.34 -6.63
CA ALA A 664 -7.44 9.49 -6.89
C ALA A 664 -6.73 10.45 -7.85
N LYS A 665 -7.49 11.08 -8.73
CA LYS A 665 -7.01 12.22 -9.49
C LYS A 665 -6.72 13.41 -8.57
N ASP A 666 -7.69 13.78 -7.73
CA ASP A 666 -7.61 14.99 -6.90
C ASP A 666 -7.00 14.68 -5.53
N TYR A 667 -7.79 14.20 -4.56
CA TYR A 667 -7.33 13.97 -3.19
C TYR A 667 -7.64 12.55 -2.72
N VAL A 668 -6.85 12.07 -1.76
CA VAL A 668 -7.27 10.98 -0.87
C VAL A 668 -7.40 11.55 0.53
N ALA A 669 -8.64 11.68 1.00
CA ALA A 669 -8.97 12.35 2.25
C ALA A 669 -9.42 11.33 3.32
N LEU A 670 -8.76 11.33 4.47
CA LEU A 670 -9.22 10.62 5.66
C LEU A 670 -10.32 11.43 6.33
N ASN A 671 -11.56 10.96 6.24
CA ASN A 671 -12.72 11.62 6.81
C ASN A 671 -12.98 11.10 8.23
N THR A 672 -12.31 11.69 9.22
CA THR A 672 -12.40 11.27 10.63
C THR A 672 -13.81 11.45 11.21
N THR A 673 -14.62 12.34 10.63
CA THR A 673 -16.01 12.55 11.06
C THR A 673 -16.90 11.34 10.78
N GLN A 674 -16.47 10.43 9.90
CA GLN A 674 -17.27 9.27 9.49
C GLN A 674 -16.94 7.97 10.23
N PHE A 675 -15.96 7.97 11.14
CA PHE A 675 -15.58 6.78 11.91
C PHE A 675 -16.77 6.19 12.70
N PHE A 676 -17.66 7.05 13.19
CA PHE A 676 -18.86 6.70 13.93
C PHE A 676 -20.11 7.35 13.33
N ALA A 677 -20.19 7.39 12.01
CA ALA A 677 -21.23 8.13 11.29
C ALA A 677 -22.52 7.35 11.04
N PRO A 678 -23.59 8.06 10.64
CA PRO A 678 -24.83 7.47 10.18
C PRO A 678 -24.63 6.50 9.02
N THR A 679 -25.55 5.56 8.87
CA THR A 679 -25.54 4.63 7.73
C THR A 679 -25.60 5.40 6.40
N PRO A 680 -24.78 5.04 5.40
CA PRO A 680 -24.86 5.59 4.06
C PRO A 680 -26.27 5.51 3.50
N GLY A 681 -26.74 6.61 2.92
CA GLY A 681 -28.11 6.74 2.43
C GLY A 681 -29.13 7.19 3.49
N GLN A 682 -28.78 7.16 4.78
CA GLN A 682 -29.61 7.81 5.81
C GLN A 682 -29.43 9.33 5.75
N ASP A 683 -30.53 10.05 5.59
CA ASP A 683 -30.52 11.51 5.66
C ASP A 683 -30.48 11.96 7.12
N VAL A 684 -29.56 12.87 7.42
CA VAL A 684 -29.36 13.39 8.77
C VAL A 684 -29.58 14.88 8.77
N GLN A 685 -30.56 15.30 9.56
CA GLN A 685 -30.99 16.68 9.60
C GLN A 685 -30.15 17.46 10.63
N PRO A 686 -29.38 18.48 10.22
CA PRO A 686 -28.83 19.46 11.16
C PRO A 686 -29.95 20.25 11.85
N LYS A 687 -29.73 20.68 13.09
CA LYS A 687 -30.64 21.62 13.77
C LYS A 687 -30.38 23.05 13.29
N GLU A 688 -31.29 23.63 12.51
CA GLU A 688 -31.11 24.92 11.83
C GLU A 688 -31.70 26.15 12.58
N ASP A 689 -32.61 25.95 13.54
CA ASP A 689 -33.40 27.02 14.19
C ASP A 689 -32.67 27.73 15.35
N ILE A 690 -31.50 28.36 15.13
CA ILE A 690 -30.72 28.95 16.24
C ILE A 690 -30.20 30.38 15.98
N PRO A 691 -30.75 31.40 16.66
CA PRO A 691 -30.04 32.62 17.02
C PRO A 691 -29.10 32.32 18.21
N ASN A 692 -27.81 32.65 18.13
CA ASN A 692 -26.77 32.45 19.17
C ASN A 692 -26.35 30.98 19.41
N VAL A 693 -25.75 30.39 18.38
CA VAL A 693 -25.27 29.00 18.30
C VAL A 693 -24.39 28.60 19.50
N PRO A 694 -24.77 27.59 20.31
CA PRO A 694 -23.81 26.87 21.14
C PRO A 694 -22.71 26.35 20.22
N SER A 695 -21.46 26.27 20.66
CA SER A 695 -20.30 25.77 19.89
C SER A 695 -20.42 24.33 19.32
N MET A 696 -21.60 23.71 19.42
CA MET A 696 -22.00 22.45 18.80
C MET A 696 -22.93 22.67 17.60
N ASN A 697 -22.63 21.96 16.50
CA ASN A 697 -23.50 21.78 15.34
C ASN A 697 -24.22 20.41 15.45
N PRO A 698 -25.30 20.27 16.23
CA PRO A 698 -25.92 18.98 16.51
C PRO A 698 -26.81 18.49 15.36
N VAL A 699 -27.18 17.22 15.45
CA VAL A 699 -28.13 16.55 14.56
C VAL A 699 -29.41 16.17 15.31
N LEU A 700 -30.55 16.23 14.62
CA LEU A 700 -31.86 15.90 15.18
C LEU A 700 -32.21 14.43 14.97
N ILE A 701 -32.74 13.81 16.03
CA ILE A 701 -33.45 12.54 15.97
C ILE A 701 -34.91 12.85 16.30
N ARG A 702 -35.73 12.96 15.24
CA ARG A 702 -37.15 13.24 15.39
C ARG A 702 -37.85 12.15 16.20
N THR A 703 -38.93 12.54 16.86
CA THR A 703 -39.86 11.64 17.53
C THR A 703 -40.29 10.49 16.62
N ASN A 704 -40.18 9.25 17.12
CA ASN A 704 -40.45 8.00 16.38
C ASN A 704 -39.49 7.70 15.20
N ASN A 705 -38.41 8.47 15.05
CA ASN A 705 -37.35 8.17 14.10
C ASN A 705 -36.18 7.44 14.78
N THR A 706 -35.32 6.82 13.98
CA THR A 706 -34.11 6.12 14.47
C THR A 706 -32.89 6.67 13.76
N LEU A 707 -31.80 6.88 14.51
CA LEU A 707 -30.48 7.15 13.97
C LEU A 707 -29.65 5.88 14.03
N THR A 708 -29.22 5.35 12.89
CA THR A 708 -28.35 4.17 12.83
C THR A 708 -26.93 4.62 12.55
N THR A 709 -26.00 4.31 13.44
CA THR A 709 -24.57 4.67 13.30
C THR A 709 -23.71 3.43 13.14
N GLY A 710 -22.62 3.53 12.37
CA GLY A 710 -21.80 2.38 11.98
C GLY A 710 -20.33 2.49 12.42
N PHE A 711 -19.76 1.41 12.96
CA PHE A 711 -18.35 1.32 13.38
C PHE A 711 -17.75 -0.09 13.19
N GLU A 712 -16.42 -0.21 13.20
CA GLU A 712 -15.71 -1.49 13.01
C GLU A 712 -14.79 -1.84 14.19
N PHE A 713 -14.80 -3.08 14.65
CA PHE A 713 -13.76 -3.58 15.54
C PHE A 713 -12.65 -4.27 14.74
N VAL A 714 -11.46 -3.71 14.79
CA VAL A 714 -10.27 -4.26 14.11
C VAL A 714 -9.54 -5.28 14.97
N LEU A 715 -8.79 -6.18 14.32
CA LEU A 715 -7.99 -7.21 14.99
C LEU A 715 -6.58 -6.71 15.28
N ASP A 716 -6.06 -7.12 16.42
CA ASP A 716 -4.69 -6.86 16.88
C ASP A 716 -3.74 -7.98 16.43
N PRO A 717 -2.83 -7.70 15.47
CA PRO A 717 -1.80 -8.65 15.06
C PRO A 717 -0.65 -8.77 16.06
N ASN A 718 -0.54 -7.87 17.03
CA ASN A 718 0.55 -7.81 18.01
C ASN A 718 0.04 -7.99 19.45
N GLY A 719 -1.14 -8.58 19.62
CA GLY A 719 -1.77 -8.76 20.92
C GLY A 719 -0.97 -9.66 21.85
N PRO A 720 -1.25 -9.61 23.17
CA PRO A 720 -0.46 -10.31 24.20
C PRO A 720 -0.45 -11.84 24.06
N ASN A 721 -1.44 -12.41 23.36
CA ASN A 721 -1.56 -13.85 23.12
C ASN A 721 -1.06 -14.29 21.73
N VAL A 722 -0.46 -13.38 20.95
CA VAL A 722 0.01 -13.65 19.60
C VAL A 722 1.50 -13.99 19.63
N THR A 723 1.85 -15.21 19.23
CA THR A 723 3.25 -15.63 19.10
C THR A 723 3.80 -15.37 17.70
N THR A 724 2.95 -15.41 16.68
CA THR A 724 3.33 -15.18 15.28
C THR A 724 2.45 -14.07 14.70
N PRO A 725 2.91 -12.81 14.67
CA PRO A 725 2.13 -11.67 14.19
C PRO A 725 1.59 -11.83 12.77
N SER A 726 2.24 -12.63 11.94
CA SER A 726 1.81 -12.90 10.56
C SER A 726 0.69 -13.95 10.44
N ASN A 727 0.23 -14.57 11.54
CA ASN A 727 -0.79 -15.61 11.55
C ASN A 727 -2.14 -15.12 12.12
N PRO A 728 -3.15 -14.85 11.26
CA PRO A 728 -4.44 -14.31 11.70
C PRO A 728 -5.28 -15.20 12.62
N SER A 729 -5.00 -16.51 12.68
CA SER A 729 -5.77 -17.42 13.54
C SER A 729 -5.60 -17.11 15.03
N GLN A 730 -4.51 -16.43 15.41
CA GLN A 730 -4.19 -16.06 16.80
C GLN A 730 -4.68 -14.65 17.18
N TRP A 731 -4.98 -13.80 16.19
CA TRP A 731 -5.31 -12.40 16.45
C TRP A 731 -6.58 -12.28 17.29
N ARG A 732 -6.74 -11.20 18.05
CA ARG A 732 -7.99 -10.92 18.78
C ARG A 732 -8.40 -9.48 18.55
N PRO A 733 -9.68 -9.12 18.66
CA PRO A 733 -10.10 -7.72 18.54
C PRO A 733 -9.43 -6.86 19.60
N PHE A 734 -8.97 -5.66 19.25
CA PHE A 734 -8.37 -4.72 20.22
C PHE A 734 -9.29 -4.48 21.42
N ALA A 735 -10.58 -4.28 21.17
CA ALA A 735 -11.61 -4.05 22.19
C ALA A 735 -11.74 -5.18 23.25
N SER A 736 -11.27 -6.39 22.94
CA SER A 736 -11.26 -7.51 23.90
C SER A 736 -9.99 -7.60 24.73
N ASP A 737 -8.94 -6.87 24.35
CA ASP A 737 -7.60 -7.01 24.91
C ASP A 737 -6.96 -5.68 25.32
N TYR A 738 -7.66 -4.55 25.33
CA TYR A 738 -7.11 -3.32 25.92
C TYR A 738 -6.76 -3.52 27.39
N PHE A 739 -5.54 -3.11 27.77
CA PHE A 739 -5.05 -3.18 29.14
C PHE A 739 -4.09 -2.01 29.45
N GLU A 740 -3.88 -1.70 30.72
CA GLU A 740 -2.90 -0.67 31.13
C GLU A 740 -1.45 -1.11 30.95
N LEU A 741 -0.57 -0.20 30.54
CA LEU A 741 0.85 -0.50 30.31
C LEU A 741 1.51 -1.16 31.54
N GLY A 742 2.11 -2.33 31.34
CA GLY A 742 2.78 -3.10 32.40
C GLY A 742 1.82 -3.85 33.32
N GLN A 743 0.50 -3.75 33.13
CA GLN A 743 -0.53 -4.43 33.92
C GLN A 743 -1.53 -5.17 33.00
N PRO A 744 -1.15 -6.29 32.35
CA PRO A 744 -2.01 -7.00 31.38
C PRO A 744 -3.34 -7.50 31.96
N SER A 745 -3.42 -7.66 33.28
CA SER A 745 -4.64 -8.04 34.00
C SER A 745 -5.61 -6.87 34.22
N ASN A 746 -5.12 -5.61 34.18
CA ASN A 746 -5.96 -4.44 34.32
C ASN A 746 -6.54 -4.05 32.96
N LYS A 747 -7.70 -4.62 32.64
CA LYS A 747 -8.35 -4.47 31.34
C LYS A 747 -9.16 -3.17 31.26
N ILE A 748 -9.22 -2.55 30.09
CA ILE A 748 -9.90 -1.27 29.85
C ILE A 748 -11.11 -1.47 28.94
N ALA A 749 -12.30 -1.09 29.41
CA ALA A 749 -13.53 -1.20 28.63
C ALA A 749 -13.58 -0.18 27.48
N THR A 750 -14.08 -0.61 26.32
CA THR A 750 -14.44 0.29 25.22
C THR A 750 -15.78 0.94 25.52
N ASN A 751 -15.83 2.27 25.58
CA ASN A 751 -17.03 3.03 25.91
C ASN A 751 -17.57 3.77 24.67
N ILE A 752 -18.89 3.89 24.58
CA ILE A 752 -19.54 4.89 23.73
C ILE A 752 -19.54 6.21 24.50
N LEU A 753 -18.85 7.21 23.96
CA LEU A 753 -18.97 8.59 24.39
C LEU A 753 -20.13 9.25 23.64
N LEU A 754 -21.10 9.75 24.40
CA LEU A 754 -22.32 10.35 23.88
C LEU A 754 -22.46 11.77 24.45
N THR A 755 -22.57 12.76 23.57
CA THR A 755 -22.97 14.12 23.96
C THR A 755 -24.34 14.43 23.38
N HIS A 756 -25.31 14.71 24.22
CA HIS A 756 -26.72 14.72 23.83
C HIS A 756 -27.60 15.58 24.74
N THR A 757 -28.80 15.93 24.25
CA THR A 757 -29.83 16.71 24.96
C THR A 757 -31.20 16.49 24.31
N MET A 758 -32.25 17.15 24.80
CA MET A 758 -33.61 17.14 24.22
C MET A 758 -34.12 18.56 23.96
N GLU A 759 -35.06 18.71 23.02
CA GLU A 759 -35.72 20.00 22.78
C GLU A 759 -36.57 20.47 23.98
N ASP A 760 -36.74 21.79 24.09
CA ASP A 760 -37.62 22.42 25.06
C ASP A 760 -39.09 22.02 24.81
N GLY A 761 -39.65 21.18 25.69
CA GLY A 761 -41.02 20.70 25.58
C GLY A 761 -41.68 20.38 26.93
N PRO A 762 -43.02 20.21 26.96
CA PRO A 762 -43.80 20.02 28.20
C PRO A 762 -43.65 18.64 28.86
N ALA A 763 -42.95 17.67 28.27
CA ALA A 763 -42.90 16.29 28.77
C ALA A 763 -41.56 15.89 29.40
N GLN A 764 -41.64 15.21 30.54
CA GLN A 764 -40.52 14.61 31.29
C GLN A 764 -40.20 13.15 30.86
N SER A 765 -40.80 12.62 29.79
CA SER A 765 -40.87 11.17 29.52
C SER A 765 -40.29 10.69 28.18
N THR A 766 -39.49 11.50 27.47
CA THR A 766 -38.72 11.03 26.29
C THR A 766 -37.38 10.44 26.71
N PHE A 767 -37.16 9.17 26.38
CA PHE A 767 -35.94 8.39 26.66
C PHE A 767 -35.30 7.89 25.36
N ILE A 768 -34.04 7.47 25.44
CA ILE A 768 -33.40 6.73 24.35
C ILE A 768 -33.28 5.24 24.68
N ALA A 769 -33.37 4.42 23.65
CA ALA A 769 -33.04 3.01 23.68
C ALA A 769 -32.02 2.70 22.57
N TRP A 770 -31.17 1.71 22.83
CA TRP A 770 -30.12 1.28 21.92
C TRP A 770 -30.29 -0.19 21.54
N ASP A 771 -30.22 -0.45 20.24
CA ASP A 771 -30.21 -1.80 19.69
C ASP A 771 -28.97 -1.99 18.81
N VAL A 772 -28.09 -2.90 19.23
CA VAL A 772 -26.84 -3.27 18.56
C VAL A 772 -27.10 -4.38 17.56
N ASN A 773 -26.74 -4.17 16.30
CA ASN A 773 -26.92 -5.13 15.20
C ASN A 773 -28.34 -5.71 15.16
N LEU A 774 -29.34 -4.82 15.08
CA LEU A 774 -30.76 -5.18 15.08
C LEU A 774 -31.06 -6.30 14.06
N GLY A 775 -31.79 -7.32 14.50
CA GLY A 775 -32.08 -8.53 13.71
C GLY A 775 -31.10 -9.68 13.93
N PHE A 776 -30.06 -9.50 14.75
CA PHE A 776 -29.12 -10.56 15.13
C PHE A 776 -29.10 -10.79 16.66
N GLY A 777 -29.36 -12.03 17.09
CA GLY A 777 -29.31 -12.40 18.51
C GLY A 777 -30.26 -11.57 19.39
N THR A 778 -29.81 -11.20 20.60
CA THR A 778 -30.51 -10.25 21.48
C THR A 778 -29.85 -8.88 21.37
N PRO A 779 -30.42 -7.91 20.65
CA PRO A 779 -29.72 -6.69 20.26
C PRO A 779 -29.73 -5.58 21.34
N THR A 780 -30.62 -5.67 22.32
CA THR A 780 -30.90 -4.55 23.22
C THR A 780 -29.79 -4.32 24.26
N TYR A 781 -29.30 -3.09 24.31
CA TYR A 781 -28.36 -2.60 25.32
C TYR A 781 -29.08 -2.25 26.62
N GLN A 782 -28.44 -2.49 27.77
CA GLN A 782 -28.95 -2.14 29.10
C GLN A 782 -28.10 -1.03 29.71
N PHE A 783 -28.70 0.11 29.95
CA PHE A 783 -28.07 1.27 30.58
C PHE A 783 -27.98 1.11 32.09
N PRO A 784 -26.84 1.43 32.70
CA PRO A 784 -26.70 1.43 34.16
C PRO A 784 -27.51 2.55 34.82
N THR A 785 -28.05 2.28 36.02
CA THR A 785 -28.82 3.26 36.82
C THR A 785 -28.09 3.81 38.04
N ILE A 786 -26.95 3.20 38.43
CA ILE A 786 -26.23 3.52 39.67
C ILE A 786 -25.06 4.49 39.41
N ASN A 787 -24.34 4.31 38.30
CA ASN A 787 -23.13 5.09 37.99
C ASN A 787 -23.44 6.42 37.29
N TYR A 788 -24.65 6.55 36.74
CA TYR A 788 -25.16 7.76 36.14
C TYR A 788 -26.52 8.03 36.75
N SER A 789 -26.82 9.28 37.06
CA SER A 789 -28.21 9.69 37.28
C SER A 789 -28.95 9.35 35.98
N ASN A 790 -29.80 8.33 35.96
CA ASN A 790 -30.59 7.98 34.79
C ASN A 790 -32.04 8.28 35.15
N SER A 791 -32.65 9.29 34.54
CA SER A 791 -34.02 9.71 34.92
C SER A 791 -35.09 8.68 34.56
N ALA A 792 -34.76 7.64 33.77
CA ALA A 792 -35.66 6.51 33.56
C ALA A 792 -35.64 5.50 34.72
N ALA A 793 -34.65 5.54 35.61
CA ALA A 793 -34.48 4.58 36.71
C ALA A 793 -35.71 4.41 37.63
N PRO A 794 -36.46 5.48 38.00
CA PRO A 794 -37.65 5.34 38.87
C PRO A 794 -38.76 4.47 38.31
N TYR A 795 -38.77 4.20 36.99
CA TYR A 795 -39.77 3.36 36.33
C TYR A 795 -39.42 1.85 36.34
N PHE A 796 -38.27 1.48 36.89
CA PHE A 796 -37.76 0.11 36.87
C PHE A 796 -37.25 -0.31 38.24
N THR A 797 -37.18 -1.63 38.47
CA THR A 797 -36.72 -2.23 39.73
C THR A 797 -35.31 -2.81 39.66
N THR A 798 -34.66 -2.77 38.48
CA THR A 798 -33.34 -3.37 38.22
C THR A 798 -32.23 -2.32 38.10
N ALA A 799 -30.98 -2.73 38.37
CA ALA A 799 -29.80 -1.85 38.32
C ALA A 799 -29.33 -1.48 36.89
N ASN A 800 -29.75 -2.25 35.88
CA ASN A 800 -29.54 -1.95 34.47
C ASN A 800 -30.88 -2.07 33.74
N ILE A 801 -31.18 -1.11 32.86
CA ILE A 801 -32.50 -0.93 32.24
C ILE A 801 -32.37 -0.61 30.75
N PRO A 802 -33.35 -0.92 29.90
CA PRO A 802 -33.23 -0.73 28.44
C PRO A 802 -33.37 0.73 27.99
N LEU A 803 -33.62 1.65 28.93
CA LEU A 803 -33.92 3.06 28.67
C LEU A 803 -32.88 3.96 29.35
N TYR A 804 -32.43 4.99 28.64
CA TYR A 804 -31.69 6.09 29.23
C TYR A 804 -32.52 7.35 29.17
N GLY A 805 -32.78 7.90 30.36
CA GLY A 805 -33.20 9.27 30.53
C GLY A 805 -32.02 10.13 30.94
N LEU A 806 -32.03 11.36 30.45
CA LEU A 806 -31.01 12.35 30.76
C LEU A 806 -30.85 12.49 32.30
N GLY A 807 -29.62 12.55 32.82
CA GLY A 807 -29.33 12.50 34.26
C GLY A 807 -29.42 13.72 35.18
N MET A 808 -29.13 14.93 34.71
CA MET A 808 -29.25 16.22 35.39
C MET A 808 -30.24 17.20 34.69
N GLU A 809 -31.50 17.23 35.11
CA GLU A 809 -32.60 18.00 34.47
C GLU A 809 -32.28 19.50 34.24
N ASN A 810 -31.44 20.10 35.09
CA ASN A 810 -31.03 21.51 35.02
C ASN A 810 -30.13 21.88 33.81
N TYR A 811 -29.57 20.89 33.08
CA TYR A 811 -28.69 21.09 31.90
C TYR A 811 -29.23 20.45 30.61
N GLN A 812 -30.48 20.01 30.62
CA GLN A 812 -30.99 19.02 29.67
C GLN A 812 -32.03 19.51 28.69
N ARG A 813 -32.20 20.82 28.66
CA ARG A 813 -33.00 21.48 27.64
C ARG A 813 -32.06 22.14 26.64
N PHE A 814 -32.47 22.09 25.38
CA PHE A 814 -31.67 22.52 24.24
C PHE A 814 -31.01 23.89 24.49
N GLY A 815 -29.68 23.94 24.29
CA GLY A 815 -28.81 25.05 24.72
C GLY A 815 -27.73 24.61 25.72
N LYS A 816 -27.93 23.45 26.37
CA LYS A 816 -26.95 22.77 27.23
C LYS A 816 -26.97 21.26 26.93
N PHE A 817 -25.82 20.60 27.07
CA PHE A 817 -25.64 19.19 26.71
C PHE A 817 -25.03 18.38 27.84
N GLU A 818 -25.46 17.13 27.96
CA GLU A 818 -24.86 16.11 28.81
C GLU A 818 -23.86 15.29 28.00
N SER A 819 -22.68 15.01 28.54
CA SER A 819 -21.66 14.13 27.95
C SER A 819 -21.35 12.97 28.89
N ILE A 820 -21.62 11.74 28.44
CA ILE A 820 -21.47 10.51 29.23
C ILE A 820 -20.63 9.46 28.50
N ALA A 821 -20.11 8.49 29.25
CA ALA A 821 -19.37 7.34 28.74
C ALA A 821 -20.06 6.03 29.12
N LEU A 822 -20.56 5.28 28.14
CA LEU A 822 -21.33 4.06 28.38
C LEU A 822 -20.54 2.82 27.91
N PRO A 823 -20.25 1.84 28.78
CA PRO A 823 -19.46 0.66 28.38
C PRO A 823 -20.15 -0.20 27.32
N LEU A 824 -19.53 -0.32 26.14
CA LEU A 824 -20.03 -1.17 25.05
C LEU A 824 -19.35 -2.55 25.03
N VAL A 825 -18.05 -2.60 25.27
CA VAL A 825 -17.30 -3.86 25.37
C VAL A 825 -16.47 -3.81 26.63
N ASP A 826 -16.86 -4.62 27.61
CA ASP A 826 -16.05 -4.88 28.78
C ASP A 826 -15.18 -6.13 28.55
N PRO A 827 -13.87 -5.98 28.33
CA PRO A 827 -12.96 -7.10 28.07
C PRO A 827 -12.81 -8.08 29.23
N THR A 828 -13.21 -7.73 30.46
CA THR A 828 -13.15 -8.66 31.60
C THR A 828 -14.25 -9.71 31.54
N THR A 829 -15.36 -9.38 30.88
CA THR A 829 -16.54 -10.25 30.78
C THR A 829 -16.80 -10.72 29.34
N ALA A 830 -16.51 -9.92 28.32
CA ALA A 830 -16.81 -10.25 26.93
C ALA A 830 -16.16 -11.56 26.46
N THR A 831 -16.89 -12.35 25.67
CA THR A 831 -16.38 -13.59 25.06
C THR A 831 -16.06 -13.35 23.59
N THR A 832 -14.84 -13.68 23.16
CA THR A 832 -14.41 -13.53 21.76
C THR A 832 -14.42 -14.86 21.02
N ASN A 833 -15.04 -14.88 19.85
CA ASN A 833 -14.91 -15.96 18.86
C ASN A 833 -14.11 -15.47 17.64
N ALA A 834 -13.95 -16.33 16.64
CA ALA A 834 -13.19 -16.01 15.43
C ALA A 834 -13.66 -14.71 14.74
N ASN A 835 -14.97 -14.49 14.60
CA ASN A 835 -15.50 -13.32 13.86
C ASN A 835 -16.44 -12.43 14.70
N THR A 836 -16.60 -12.70 16.00
CA THR A 836 -17.57 -12.01 16.84
C THR A 836 -17.06 -11.76 18.26
N ILE A 837 -17.59 -10.71 18.88
CA ILE A 837 -17.49 -10.42 20.31
C ILE A 837 -18.90 -10.53 20.88
N VAL A 838 -19.07 -11.32 21.93
CA VAL A 838 -20.34 -11.41 22.66
C VAL A 838 -20.19 -10.60 23.95
N ALA A 839 -20.96 -9.52 24.05
CA ALA A 839 -21.06 -8.73 25.28
C ALA A 839 -21.89 -9.49 26.33
N ASN A 840 -21.54 -9.34 27.60
CA ASN A 840 -22.13 -10.09 28.71
C ASN A 840 -23.21 -9.31 29.47
N ASN A 841 -24.05 -10.07 30.21
CA ASN A 841 -25.32 -9.67 30.83
C ASN A 841 -25.37 -8.33 31.60
N LEU A 842 -24.24 -7.78 32.08
CA LEU A 842 -24.25 -6.54 32.86
C LEU A 842 -24.90 -5.39 32.08
N TYR A 843 -24.54 -5.22 30.80
CA TYR A 843 -25.06 -4.17 29.92
C TYR A 843 -25.91 -4.73 28.78
N GLY A 844 -26.43 -5.95 28.93
CA GLY A 844 -27.14 -6.69 27.89
C GLY A 844 -26.28 -7.76 27.20
N LYS A 845 -26.93 -8.68 26.47
CA LYS A 845 -26.27 -9.83 25.82
C LYS A 845 -26.38 -9.74 24.30
N TYR A 846 -25.66 -8.79 23.71
CA TYR A 846 -25.63 -8.57 22.26
C TYR A 846 -24.33 -9.09 21.62
N THR A 847 -24.36 -9.29 20.31
CA THR A 847 -23.21 -9.74 19.52
C THR A 847 -22.73 -8.65 18.59
N LEU A 848 -21.42 -8.42 18.61
CA LEU A 848 -20.70 -7.52 17.74
C LEU A 848 -19.87 -8.35 16.75
N PHE A 849 -19.73 -7.84 15.53
CA PHE A 849 -18.88 -8.41 14.50
C PHE A 849 -17.46 -7.84 14.62
N THR A 850 -16.48 -8.69 14.35
CA THR A 850 -15.07 -8.29 14.23
C THR A 850 -14.72 -8.20 12.74
N GLN A 851 -13.99 -7.17 12.32
CA GLN A 851 -13.64 -6.99 10.90
C GLN A 851 -14.86 -6.99 9.97
N SER A 852 -15.95 -6.45 10.49
CA SER A 852 -17.13 -6.09 9.74
C SER A 852 -17.76 -4.90 10.45
N ARG A 853 -18.65 -4.24 9.72
CA ARG A 853 -19.40 -3.11 10.25
C ARG A 853 -20.43 -3.58 11.28
N ASN A 854 -20.48 -2.88 12.40
CA ASN A 854 -21.51 -2.97 13.42
C ASN A 854 -22.41 -1.75 13.33
N ASP A 855 -23.71 -1.97 13.52
CA ASP A 855 -24.70 -0.90 13.53
C ASP A 855 -25.28 -0.71 14.93
N LEU A 856 -25.27 0.54 15.41
CA LEU A 856 -25.93 0.98 16.63
C LEU A 856 -27.16 1.81 16.26
N ASN A 857 -28.34 1.27 16.58
CA ASN A 857 -29.62 1.96 16.37
C ASN A 857 -30.00 2.74 17.63
N ILE A 858 -30.09 4.06 17.51
CA ILE A 858 -30.52 4.98 18.56
C ILE A 858 -31.95 5.42 18.25
N ARG A 859 -32.89 5.11 19.13
CA ARG A 859 -34.30 5.45 18.96
C ARG A 859 -34.87 6.16 20.18
N THR A 860 -35.79 7.09 19.94
CA THR A 860 -36.58 7.73 21.00
C THR A 860 -37.72 6.82 21.44
N THR A 861 -37.99 6.75 22.73
CA THR A 861 -39.08 5.96 23.32
C THR A 861 -39.61 6.64 24.58
N SER A 862 -40.71 6.16 25.15
CA SER A 862 -41.24 6.65 26.43
C SER A 862 -41.72 5.50 27.30
N VAL A 863 -41.97 5.77 28.58
CA VAL A 863 -42.64 4.81 29.49
C VAL A 863 -44.14 5.10 29.49
N GLY A 864 -44.95 4.16 29.01
CA GLY A 864 -46.42 4.24 29.09
C GLY A 864 -47.11 5.20 28.11
N GLY A 865 -46.42 5.69 27.06
CA GLY A 865 -46.99 6.62 26.07
C GLY A 865 -46.20 6.70 24.75
N VAL A 866 -46.29 7.85 24.07
CA VAL A 866 -45.51 8.18 22.86
C VAL A 866 -44.46 9.24 23.21
N SER A 867 -43.27 9.17 22.62
CA SER A 867 -42.28 10.23 22.76
C SER A 867 -42.82 11.53 22.15
N THR A 868 -42.69 12.66 22.84
CA THR A 868 -43.24 13.95 22.39
C THR A 868 -42.18 14.99 22.07
N ASN A 869 -40.95 14.83 22.57
CA ASN A 869 -39.84 15.77 22.31
C ASN A 869 -38.83 15.14 21.36
N ASP A 870 -38.28 15.96 20.46
CA ASP A 870 -37.18 15.55 19.59
C ASP A 870 -35.87 15.46 20.38
N TYR A 871 -35.03 14.50 19.99
CA TYR A 871 -33.72 14.29 20.60
C TYR A 871 -32.63 14.98 19.80
N VAL A 872 -31.63 15.51 20.48
CA VAL A 872 -30.56 16.30 19.87
C VAL A 872 -29.22 15.66 20.19
N LEU A 873 -28.56 15.14 19.17
CA LEU A 873 -27.24 14.52 19.28
C LEU A 873 -26.16 15.54 18.94
N GLY A 874 -25.29 15.82 19.91
CA GLY A 874 -24.16 16.73 19.77
C GLY A 874 -22.90 16.04 19.25
N ARG A 875 -22.51 14.90 19.85
CA ARG A 875 -21.33 14.10 19.47
C ARG A 875 -21.56 12.62 19.78
N LEU A 876 -20.90 11.75 19.02
CA LEU A 876 -20.85 10.31 19.25
C LEU A 876 -19.45 9.80 18.88
N ALA A 877 -18.85 9.00 19.75
CA ALA A 877 -17.59 8.31 19.47
C ALA A 877 -17.44 7.03 20.30
N LEU A 878 -16.54 6.14 19.88
CA LEU A 878 -16.01 5.09 20.76
C LEU A 878 -14.64 5.53 21.29
N ALA A 879 -14.34 5.22 22.55
CA ALA A 879 -13.02 5.41 23.15
C ALA A 879 -12.79 4.41 24.31
N PRO A 880 -11.65 3.70 24.36
CA PRO A 880 -10.59 3.61 23.35
C PRO A 880 -11.04 2.95 22.03
N HIS A 881 -10.47 3.38 20.90
CA HIS A 881 -10.73 2.76 19.59
C HIS A 881 -9.50 2.77 18.65
N ASP A 882 -9.43 1.80 17.73
CA ASP A 882 -8.36 1.68 16.73
C ASP A 882 -8.93 1.80 15.30
N ILE A 883 -8.36 2.71 14.52
CA ILE A 883 -8.60 2.87 13.08
C ILE A 883 -7.35 2.43 12.32
N ARG A 884 -7.52 1.44 11.45
CA ARG A 884 -6.42 0.88 10.66
C ARG A 884 -6.73 0.97 9.17
N ILE A 885 -5.80 1.54 8.42
CA ILE A 885 -5.90 1.72 6.96
C ILE A 885 -4.76 0.93 6.31
N GLU A 886 -5.10 -0.23 5.75
CA GLU A 886 -4.17 -1.15 5.10
C GLU A 886 -4.27 -1.05 3.57
N ALA A 887 -3.81 0.09 3.02
CA ALA A 887 -3.89 0.37 1.59
C ALA A 887 -2.71 1.21 1.13
N ALA A 888 -2.34 1.04 -0.14
CA ALA A 888 -1.49 1.99 -0.85
C ALA A 888 -2.36 3.12 -1.39
N ILE A 889 -1.91 4.37 -1.22
CA ILE A 889 -2.64 5.60 -1.47
C ILE A 889 -1.88 6.40 -2.53
N TYR A 890 -2.59 6.86 -3.55
CA TYR A 890 -2.06 7.76 -4.57
C TYR A 890 -3.03 8.89 -4.88
N ALA A 891 -2.59 10.13 -4.72
CA ALA A 891 -3.25 11.33 -5.22
C ALA A 891 -2.38 11.95 -6.33
N GLU A 892 -2.82 11.88 -7.58
CA GLU A 892 -1.98 12.27 -8.74
C GLU A 892 -1.79 13.79 -8.86
N GLU A 893 -2.85 14.58 -8.68
CA GLU A 893 -2.83 16.03 -8.89
C GLU A 893 -2.93 16.82 -7.58
N GLY A 894 -3.55 16.25 -6.53
CA GLY A 894 -3.63 16.83 -5.19
C GLY A 894 -2.81 16.05 -4.16
N SER A 895 -3.38 15.84 -2.98
CA SER A 895 -2.63 15.36 -1.81
C SER A 895 -3.38 14.35 -0.95
N PHE A 896 -2.65 13.74 -0.02
CA PHE A 896 -3.27 13.15 1.16
C PHE A 896 -3.74 14.26 2.10
N PHE A 897 -4.92 14.12 2.69
CA PHE A 897 -5.50 15.11 3.60
C PHE A 897 -6.26 14.44 4.74
N VAL A 898 -6.30 15.04 5.92
CA VAL A 898 -7.11 14.56 7.05
C VAL A 898 -8.14 15.62 7.39
N ILE A 899 -9.42 15.27 7.32
CA ILE A 899 -10.51 16.18 7.72
C ILE A 899 -10.52 16.20 9.25
N PRO A 900 -10.26 17.36 9.89
CA PRO A 900 -10.09 17.42 11.34
C PRO A 900 -11.39 17.17 12.13
N GLY A 901 -12.55 17.56 11.59
CA GLY A 901 -13.81 17.52 12.32
C GLY A 901 -13.89 18.53 13.48
N PRO A 902 -15.04 18.70 14.13
CA PRO A 902 -15.15 19.52 15.33
C PRO A 902 -14.59 18.81 16.58
N TRP A 903 -14.20 19.57 17.61
CA TRP A 903 -13.80 19.00 18.91
C TRP A 903 -14.95 18.23 19.56
N PHE A 904 -14.63 17.16 20.30
CA PHE A 904 -15.62 16.41 21.08
C PHE A 904 -16.19 17.29 22.20
N ASN A 905 -15.32 17.90 23.01
CA ASN A 905 -15.69 18.88 24.01
C ASN A 905 -15.36 20.31 23.53
N PRO A 906 -16.36 21.10 23.12
CA PRO A 906 -16.12 22.45 22.60
C PRO A 906 -16.17 23.55 23.68
N ASN A 907 -16.35 23.21 24.96
CA ASN A 907 -16.52 24.19 26.03
C ASN A 907 -15.17 24.70 26.57
N PRO A 908 -14.75 25.94 26.29
CA PRO A 908 -13.44 26.45 26.71
C PRO A 908 -13.28 26.59 28.24
N ASN A 909 -14.36 26.48 29.02
CA ASN A 909 -14.29 26.50 30.48
C ASN A 909 -14.00 25.12 31.10
N ASP A 910 -14.22 24.02 30.38
CA ASP A 910 -13.95 22.67 30.89
C ASP A 910 -12.50 22.27 30.58
N THR A 911 -11.57 22.78 31.38
CA THR A 911 -10.11 22.55 31.24
C THR A 911 -9.56 21.77 32.44
N PHE A 912 -8.48 21.03 32.23
CA PHE A 912 -7.80 20.32 33.30
C PHE A 912 -7.33 21.27 34.41
N ASP A 913 -6.79 22.45 34.09
CA ASP A 913 -6.37 23.47 35.06
C ASP A 913 -7.47 23.77 36.08
N ARG A 914 -8.65 24.15 35.60
CA ARG A 914 -9.79 24.50 36.45
C ARG A 914 -10.27 23.31 37.25
N TRP A 915 -10.32 22.14 36.63
CA TRP A 915 -10.66 20.92 37.35
C TRP A 915 -9.65 20.64 38.46
N SER A 916 -8.35 20.78 38.20
CA SER A 916 -7.29 20.45 39.15
C SER A 916 -7.23 21.41 40.35
N ARG A 917 -7.52 22.70 40.12
CA ARG A 917 -7.56 23.79 41.12
C ARG A 917 -8.92 23.99 41.79
N ASN A 918 -9.84 23.04 41.65
CA ASN A 918 -11.14 23.16 42.30
C ASN A 918 -10.96 23.05 43.82
N ASP A 919 -11.01 24.21 44.47
CA ASP A 919 -10.90 24.35 45.92
C ASP A 919 -12.28 24.33 46.61
N ASP A 920 -12.31 23.86 47.85
CA ASP A 920 -13.44 24.03 48.76
C ASP A 920 -13.59 25.49 49.21
N ALA A 921 -14.65 25.79 49.98
CA ALA A 921 -14.88 27.14 50.51
C ALA A 921 -13.78 27.63 51.47
N SER A 922 -12.85 26.75 51.88
CA SER A 922 -11.72 27.03 52.76
C SER A 922 -10.37 27.10 52.03
N GLY A 923 -10.35 26.94 50.70
CA GLY A 923 -9.14 26.98 49.87
C GLY A 923 -8.35 25.67 49.80
N ASN A 924 -8.93 24.53 50.20
CA ASN A 924 -8.30 23.21 50.04
C ASN A 924 -8.73 22.55 48.73
N VAL A 925 -7.81 21.89 48.03
CA VAL A 925 -8.12 21.12 46.81
C VAL A 925 -9.09 19.99 47.16
N LEU A 926 -10.24 19.96 46.47
CA LEU A 926 -11.26 18.93 46.61
C LEU A 926 -10.74 17.54 46.23
N SER A 927 -11.35 16.48 46.78
CA SER A 927 -11.06 15.11 46.36
C SER A 927 -11.40 14.90 44.88
N THR A 928 -10.79 13.90 44.23
CA THR A 928 -11.06 13.59 42.80
C THR A 928 -12.55 13.38 42.52
N ASP A 929 -13.27 12.71 43.42
CA ASP A 929 -14.71 12.45 43.26
C ASP A 929 -15.53 13.73 43.37
N GLU A 930 -15.21 14.62 44.32
CA GLU A 930 -15.87 15.92 44.46
C GLU A 930 -15.60 16.82 43.25
N ARG A 931 -14.36 16.82 42.73
CA ARG A 931 -13.99 17.57 41.52
C ARG A 931 -14.72 17.05 40.28
N ASN A 932 -14.88 15.73 40.17
CA ASN A 932 -15.64 15.09 39.11
C ASN A 932 -17.13 15.37 39.20
N ALA A 933 -17.70 15.32 40.41
CA ALA A 933 -19.09 15.71 40.65
C ALA A 933 -19.32 17.17 40.28
N ARG A 934 -18.39 18.07 40.65
CA ARG A 934 -18.44 19.48 40.29
C ARG A 934 -18.33 19.72 38.79
N ARG A 935 -17.39 19.05 38.09
CA ARG A 935 -17.28 19.10 36.62
C ARG A 935 -18.58 18.67 35.94
N THR A 936 -19.19 17.60 36.44
CA THR A 936 -20.47 17.09 35.95
C THR A 936 -21.58 18.12 36.19
N LEU A 937 -21.65 18.73 37.37
CA LEU A 937 -22.63 19.77 37.72
C LEU A 937 -22.44 21.12 37.01
N GLU A 938 -21.21 21.52 36.67
CA GLU A 938 -20.92 22.81 36.02
C GLU A 938 -20.99 22.72 34.49
N TYR A 939 -20.56 21.60 33.91
CA TYR A 939 -20.36 21.48 32.46
C TYR A 939 -21.09 20.30 31.82
N GLY A 940 -21.83 19.50 32.60
CA GLY A 940 -22.52 18.32 32.08
C GLY A 940 -21.59 17.20 31.62
N SER A 941 -20.29 17.24 31.97
CA SER A 941 -19.27 16.34 31.42
C SER A 941 -18.82 15.28 32.42
N ALA A 942 -19.05 14.02 32.07
CA ALA A 942 -18.61 12.87 32.88
C ALA A 942 -17.07 12.74 32.90
N PRO A 943 -16.49 12.05 33.91
CA PRO A 943 -15.03 11.98 34.10
C PRO A 943 -14.24 11.49 32.89
N MET A 944 -14.75 10.49 32.16
CA MET A 944 -14.09 9.93 30.96
C MET A 944 -14.14 10.85 29.73
N THR A 945 -14.95 11.92 29.76
CA THR A 945 -15.04 12.88 28.66
C THR A 945 -13.73 13.67 28.55
N PRO A 946 -13.14 13.81 27.34
CA PRO A 946 -11.95 14.64 27.13
C PRO A 946 -12.17 16.08 27.59
N PHE A 947 -11.12 16.73 28.08
CA PHE A 947 -11.18 18.17 28.36
C PHE A 947 -11.22 18.98 27.05
N TYR A 948 -11.50 20.28 27.16
CA TYR A 948 -11.45 21.18 26.03
C TYR A 948 -10.09 21.16 25.34
N GLY A 949 -10.11 21.00 24.01
CA GLY A 949 -8.90 20.97 23.19
C GLY A 949 -8.09 19.68 23.31
N GLU A 950 -8.58 18.67 24.03
CA GLU A 950 -8.00 17.33 24.06
C GLU A 950 -8.68 16.43 23.02
N PRO A 951 -7.89 15.58 22.32
CA PRO A 951 -8.43 14.68 21.32
C PRO A 951 -8.98 13.40 21.95
N LEU A 952 -9.73 12.64 21.16
CA LEU A 952 -10.26 11.33 21.56
C LEU A 952 -9.14 10.28 21.62
N ASP A 953 -9.31 9.28 22.46
CA ASP A 953 -8.42 8.10 22.53
C ASP A 953 -8.67 7.13 21.37
N ASN A 954 -8.37 7.62 20.17
CA ASN A 954 -8.56 6.92 18.90
C ASN A 954 -7.24 6.85 18.14
N ARG A 955 -6.65 5.66 18.09
CA ARG A 955 -5.38 5.43 17.40
C ARG A 955 -5.61 5.28 15.90
N ILE A 956 -4.86 6.02 15.10
CA ILE A 956 -4.91 5.95 13.64
C ILE A 956 -3.58 5.40 13.11
N VAL A 957 -3.64 4.28 12.39
CA VAL A 957 -2.47 3.65 11.78
C VAL A 957 -2.71 3.42 10.28
N ILE A 958 -1.79 3.94 9.46
CA ILE A 958 -1.74 3.69 8.03
C ILE A 958 -0.60 2.70 7.77
N SER A 959 -0.93 1.52 7.26
CA SER A 959 0.01 0.49 6.86
C SER A 959 -0.05 0.32 5.35
N GLY A 960 0.90 0.90 4.62
CA GLY A 960 0.85 0.97 3.16
C GLY A 960 1.90 1.89 2.57
N ALA A 961 1.51 2.71 1.59
CA ALA A 961 2.38 3.74 1.01
C ALA A 961 1.53 4.96 0.67
N ILE A 962 2.07 6.17 0.84
CA ILE A 962 1.37 7.42 0.50
C ILE A 962 2.15 8.14 -0.59
N SER A 963 1.54 8.25 -1.77
CA SER A 963 2.07 9.03 -2.88
C SER A 963 1.16 10.20 -3.18
N GLU A 964 1.73 11.39 -3.28
CA GLU A 964 0.99 12.63 -3.49
C GLU A 964 1.76 13.58 -4.40
N ASN A 965 1.06 14.55 -5.00
CA ASN A 965 1.71 15.55 -5.85
C ASN A 965 2.55 16.51 -5.03
N MET A 966 1.88 17.32 -4.21
CA MET A 966 2.46 18.26 -3.26
C MET A 966 1.65 18.16 -1.97
N PRO A 967 2.29 18.05 -0.79
CA PRO A 967 1.57 18.02 0.47
C PRO A 967 0.85 19.36 0.74
N PRO A 968 -0.21 19.37 1.57
CA PRO A 968 -0.81 20.61 2.03
C PRO A 968 0.19 21.48 2.77
N THR A 969 -0.07 22.78 2.86
CA THR A 969 0.82 23.71 3.59
C THR A 969 0.96 23.32 5.07
N ALA A 970 2.08 23.66 5.70
CA ALA A 970 2.30 23.35 7.12
C ALA A 970 1.16 23.85 8.04
N ALA A 971 0.55 25.00 7.73
CA ALA A 971 -0.60 25.54 8.47
C ALA A 971 -1.86 24.66 8.35
N GLN A 972 -2.13 24.12 7.14
CA GLN A 972 -3.24 23.19 6.95
C GLN A 972 -2.96 21.86 7.66
N GLN A 973 -1.72 21.36 7.60
CA GLN A 973 -1.31 20.16 8.34
C GLN A 973 -1.49 20.33 9.85
N ALA A 974 -1.14 21.52 10.38
CA ALA A 974 -1.30 21.84 11.79
C ALA A 974 -2.75 21.71 12.29
N GLU A 975 -3.75 22.06 11.49
CA GLU A 975 -5.17 22.01 11.89
C GLU A 975 -5.64 20.59 12.26
N TRP A 976 -5.25 19.57 11.48
CA TRP A 976 -5.57 18.19 11.83
C TRP A 976 -4.58 17.60 12.81
N MET A 977 -3.29 17.96 12.77
CA MET A 977 -2.30 17.46 13.73
C MET A 977 -2.63 17.92 15.16
N ARG A 978 -3.21 19.12 15.31
CA ARG A 978 -3.71 19.63 16.60
C ARG A 978 -4.74 18.71 17.25
N LYS A 979 -5.52 17.97 16.45
CA LYS A 979 -6.61 17.08 16.89
C LYS A 979 -6.31 15.59 16.79
N TRP A 980 -5.49 15.17 15.85
CA TRP A 980 -5.28 13.75 15.56
C TRP A 980 -3.82 13.34 15.60
N GLY A 981 -2.88 14.28 15.76
CA GLY A 981 -1.45 13.99 15.83
C GLY A 981 -0.98 13.45 17.18
N TRP A 982 -1.85 13.41 18.19
CA TRP A 982 -1.52 12.96 19.55
C TRP A 982 -2.73 12.42 20.31
N ILE A 983 -2.46 11.71 21.41
CA ILE A 983 -3.47 11.22 22.36
C ILE A 983 -2.99 11.56 23.79
N PRO A 984 -3.84 12.13 24.67
CA PRO A 984 -3.51 12.34 26.08
C PRO A 984 -3.16 11.01 26.76
N ARG A 985 -2.17 11.02 27.66
CA ARG A 985 -1.75 9.81 28.38
C ARG A 985 -2.86 9.21 29.26
N TYR A 986 -3.79 10.04 29.70
CA TYR A 986 -4.84 9.70 30.65
C TYR A 986 -6.21 10.04 30.08
N MET A 987 -7.21 9.20 30.35
CA MET A 987 -8.55 9.36 29.83
C MET A 987 -9.34 10.39 30.65
N GLY A 988 -9.42 11.62 30.15
CA GLY A 988 -10.12 12.72 30.82
C GLY A 988 -9.67 12.91 32.27
N ALA A 989 -10.64 12.95 33.18
CA ALA A 989 -10.45 13.18 34.62
C ALA A 989 -10.32 11.90 35.46
N THR A 990 -10.23 10.70 34.86
CA THR A 990 -10.25 9.43 35.62
C THR A 990 -8.90 9.01 36.20
N ASN A 991 -7.80 9.65 35.76
CA ASN A 991 -6.42 9.20 36.02
C ASN A 991 -6.10 7.78 35.52
N GLN A 992 -7.00 7.15 34.77
CA GLN A 992 -6.74 5.89 34.10
C GLN A 992 -5.88 6.14 32.86
N SER A 993 -4.82 5.35 32.66
CA SER A 993 -3.96 5.44 31.48
C SER A 993 -4.70 4.93 30.25
N ILE A 994 -4.38 5.47 29.08
CA ILE A 994 -4.78 4.88 27.78
C ILE A 994 -4.25 3.45 27.64
N PRO A 995 -4.84 2.62 26.76
CA PRO A 995 -4.40 1.25 26.52
C PRO A 995 -2.93 1.15 26.13
N ALA A 996 -2.27 0.07 26.57
CA ALA A 996 -0.88 -0.23 26.26
C ALA A 996 -0.62 -0.27 24.75
N GLN A 997 -1.60 -0.75 24.00
CA GLN A 997 -1.58 -0.85 22.54
C GLN A 997 -1.53 0.50 21.84
N HIS A 998 -2.05 1.56 22.45
CA HIS A 998 -2.06 2.93 21.89
C HIS A 998 -0.74 3.67 22.13
N ILE A 999 0.17 3.09 22.90
CA ILE A 999 1.45 3.71 23.25
C ILE A 999 2.50 3.25 22.25
N PRO A 1000 3.04 4.15 21.42
CA PRO A 1000 4.13 3.79 20.51
C PRO A 1000 5.35 3.31 21.28
N ALA A 1001 6.04 2.30 20.73
CA ALA A 1001 7.30 1.81 21.30
C ALA A 1001 8.33 2.95 21.39
N GLY A 1002 9.04 3.03 22.52
CA GLY A 1002 10.04 4.08 22.76
C GLY A 1002 9.48 5.35 23.43
N THR A 1003 8.17 5.45 23.65
CA THR A 1003 7.59 6.56 24.42
C THR A 1003 8.06 6.52 25.88
N ALA A 1004 8.50 7.67 26.42
CA ALA A 1004 8.97 7.77 27.80
C ALA A 1004 7.85 7.45 28.81
N ALA A 1005 8.18 6.77 29.91
CA ALA A 1005 7.22 6.33 30.93
C ALA A 1005 6.46 7.50 31.62
N GLY A 1006 7.02 8.71 31.60
CA GLY A 1006 6.41 9.93 32.16
C GLY A 1006 5.78 10.88 31.13
N ALA A 1007 5.63 10.46 29.87
CA ALA A 1007 5.05 11.31 28.84
C ALA A 1007 3.56 11.63 29.14
N THR A 1008 3.19 12.91 29.01
CA THR A 1008 1.80 13.38 29.24
C THR A 1008 0.88 13.14 28.04
N TYR A 1009 1.44 12.85 26.87
CA TYR A 1009 0.77 12.48 25.64
C TYR A 1009 1.62 11.50 24.83
N VAL A 1010 1.00 10.87 23.84
CA VAL A 1010 1.68 9.97 22.90
C VAL A 1010 1.40 10.41 21.45
N PRO A 1011 2.33 10.21 20.50
CA PRO A 1011 2.09 10.49 19.08
C PRO A 1011 0.97 9.63 18.48
N ASN A 1012 0.25 10.19 17.51
CA ASN A 1012 -0.83 9.52 16.76
C ASN A 1012 -0.76 9.87 15.26
N ILE A 1013 -1.54 9.16 14.43
CA ILE A 1013 -1.38 9.11 12.95
C ILE A 1013 0.02 8.61 12.59
N ILE A 1014 0.18 7.29 12.59
CA ILE A 1014 1.47 6.65 12.25
C ILE A 1014 1.39 6.08 10.85
N VAL A 1015 2.36 6.43 9.99
CA VAL A 1015 2.52 5.85 8.66
C VAL A 1015 3.64 4.83 8.68
N THR A 1016 3.31 3.57 8.38
CA THR A 1016 4.26 2.47 8.30
C THR A 1016 4.22 1.87 6.90
N TYR A 1017 5.39 1.73 6.26
CA TYR A 1017 5.47 1.06 4.97
C TYR A 1017 5.14 -0.42 5.09
N ASP A 1018 4.19 -0.93 4.30
CA ASP A 1018 3.89 -2.36 4.25
C ASP A 1018 4.98 -3.11 3.47
N PRO A 1019 5.77 -4.00 4.13
CA PRO A 1019 6.82 -4.78 3.47
C PRO A 1019 6.34 -5.63 2.30
N VAL A 1020 5.06 -5.99 2.25
CA VAL A 1020 4.46 -6.76 1.15
C VAL A 1020 4.47 -5.95 -0.14
N LEU A 1021 4.34 -4.62 -0.07
CA LEU A 1021 4.47 -3.74 -1.23
C LEU A 1021 5.87 -3.84 -1.84
N ALA A 1022 6.87 -4.07 -0.99
CA ALA A 1022 8.23 -4.19 -1.45
C ALA A 1022 8.56 -5.55 -2.08
N THR A 1023 8.11 -6.63 -1.45
CA THR A 1023 8.55 -7.96 -1.88
C THR A 1023 7.54 -8.67 -2.78
N GLY A 1024 6.29 -8.22 -2.83
CA GLY A 1024 5.20 -8.97 -3.44
C GLY A 1024 4.91 -10.31 -2.76
N ARG A 1025 5.46 -10.55 -1.55
CA ARG A 1025 5.32 -11.79 -0.79
C ARG A 1025 4.47 -11.57 0.45
N ARG A 1026 3.64 -12.55 0.79
CA ARG A 1026 2.69 -12.49 1.93
C ARG A 1026 3.34 -12.33 3.30
N PHE A 1027 4.64 -12.64 3.42
CA PHE A 1027 5.43 -12.53 4.64
C PHE A 1027 6.32 -11.28 4.67
N GLY A 1028 6.19 -10.37 3.69
CA GLY A 1028 7.09 -9.24 3.56
C GLY A 1028 8.52 -9.71 3.30
N PHE A 1029 9.43 -9.41 4.24
CA PHE A 1029 10.85 -9.79 4.19
C PHE A 1029 11.17 -11.14 4.85
N VAL A 1030 10.20 -11.81 5.49
CA VAL A 1030 10.40 -13.09 6.19
C VAL A 1030 10.26 -14.27 5.22
N GLU A 1031 11.21 -15.22 5.19
CA GLU A 1031 11.31 -16.25 4.14
C GLU A 1031 10.57 -17.58 4.44
N ASP A 1032 9.82 -18.07 3.44
CA ASP A 1032 9.71 -19.49 3.07
C ASP A 1032 9.82 -19.60 1.54
N LEU A 1033 11.03 -19.36 1.02
CA LEU A 1033 11.33 -19.27 -0.41
C LEU A 1033 11.01 -20.53 -1.22
N ASN A 1034 10.82 -21.67 -0.55
CA ASN A 1034 10.63 -22.96 -1.21
C ASN A 1034 9.17 -23.20 -1.60
N ASN A 1035 8.26 -22.27 -1.29
CA ASN A 1035 6.83 -22.41 -1.53
C ASN A 1035 6.33 -21.34 -2.53
N PRO A 1036 5.88 -21.72 -3.74
CA PRO A 1036 5.28 -20.79 -4.70
C PRO A 1036 4.02 -20.09 -4.13
N GLY A 1037 3.43 -20.63 -3.06
CA GLY A 1037 2.37 -19.99 -2.29
C GLY A 1037 2.79 -18.74 -1.49
N THR A 1038 4.05 -18.30 -1.55
CA THR A 1038 4.52 -17.09 -0.86
C THR A 1038 4.17 -15.79 -1.56
N TYR A 1039 4.08 -15.76 -2.88
CA TYR A 1039 3.69 -14.55 -3.61
C TYR A 1039 2.22 -14.22 -3.36
N VAL A 1040 1.94 -12.92 -3.29
CA VAL A 1040 0.58 -12.39 -3.15
C VAL A 1040 -0.15 -12.50 -4.48
N ARG A 1041 0.54 -12.22 -5.59
CA ARG A 1041 0.00 -12.28 -6.94
C ARG A 1041 0.92 -13.01 -7.89
N THR A 1042 0.32 -13.88 -8.69
CA THR A 1042 1.00 -14.68 -9.69
C THR A 1042 0.12 -14.81 -10.93
N GLN A 1043 0.74 -14.78 -12.10
CA GLN A 1043 0.07 -15.10 -13.36
C GLN A 1043 0.27 -16.58 -13.68
N TRP A 1044 -0.82 -17.25 -14.06
CA TRP A 1044 -0.76 -18.57 -14.67
C TRP A 1044 -0.27 -18.46 -16.11
N VAL A 1045 0.81 -19.16 -16.44
CA VAL A 1045 1.30 -19.29 -17.81
C VAL A 1045 1.18 -20.73 -18.26
N ASP A 1046 0.36 -20.95 -19.29
CA ASP A 1046 0.23 -22.25 -19.96
C ASP A 1046 1.20 -22.31 -21.15
N TYR A 1047 2.18 -23.21 -21.10
CA TYR A 1047 3.16 -23.43 -22.19
C TYR A 1047 2.69 -24.51 -23.19
N ASN A 1048 1.39 -24.62 -23.43
CA ASN A 1048 0.82 -25.73 -24.22
C ASN A 1048 1.26 -25.65 -25.69
N HIS A 1049 1.88 -26.73 -26.18
CA HIS A 1049 2.17 -26.90 -27.62
C HIS A 1049 1.11 -27.75 -28.34
N ASP A 1050 0.42 -28.68 -27.66
CA ASP A 1050 -0.46 -29.67 -28.33
C ASP A 1050 -1.72 -30.08 -27.52
N GLY A 1051 -2.28 -29.18 -26.72
CA GLY A 1051 -3.48 -29.48 -25.90
C GLY A 1051 -3.23 -30.40 -24.69
N VAL A 1052 -2.00 -30.83 -24.44
CA VAL A 1052 -1.58 -31.51 -23.20
C VAL A 1052 -1.04 -30.47 -22.22
N GLN A 1053 -1.68 -30.30 -21.06
CA GLN A 1053 -1.20 -29.43 -19.97
C GLN A 1053 0.10 -30.01 -19.36
N GLN A 1054 1.27 -29.44 -19.68
CA GLN A 1054 2.55 -30.02 -19.25
C GLN A 1054 3.35 -29.22 -18.22
N SER A 1055 3.05 -27.94 -17.96
CA SER A 1055 3.54 -27.25 -16.75
C SER A 1055 2.96 -25.86 -16.60
N THR A 1056 2.49 -25.54 -15.40
CA THR A 1056 2.00 -24.21 -15.02
C THR A 1056 3.08 -23.45 -14.27
N GLU A 1057 3.57 -22.36 -14.85
CA GLU A 1057 4.43 -21.41 -14.12
C GLU A 1057 3.56 -20.35 -13.46
N LEU A 1058 3.90 -20.02 -12.22
CA LEU A 1058 3.35 -18.90 -11.48
C LEU A 1058 4.35 -17.74 -11.56
N LEU A 1059 4.25 -16.91 -12.61
CA LEU A 1059 5.09 -15.73 -12.74
C LEU A 1059 4.68 -14.68 -11.69
N PRO A 1060 5.62 -14.21 -10.83
CA PRO A 1060 5.29 -13.18 -9.85
C PRO A 1060 4.89 -11.85 -10.53
N LEU A 1061 3.78 -11.29 -10.05
CA LEU A 1061 3.31 -9.98 -10.44
C LEU A 1061 3.56 -8.98 -9.30
N PRO A 1062 3.53 -7.66 -9.59
CA PRO A 1062 3.42 -6.65 -8.54
C PRO A 1062 2.27 -6.98 -7.58
N PRO A 1063 2.37 -6.60 -6.29
CA PRO A 1063 1.40 -6.97 -5.25
C PRO A 1063 -0.02 -6.41 -5.49
N LEU A 1064 -0.15 -5.40 -6.34
CA LEU A 1064 -1.41 -4.73 -6.66
C LEU A 1064 -1.67 -4.80 -8.17
N PRO A 1065 -2.93 -5.00 -8.60
CA PRO A 1065 -3.26 -5.20 -10.00
C PRO A 1065 -3.20 -3.90 -10.81
N ARG A 1066 -2.71 -4.01 -12.05
CA ARG A 1066 -2.91 -3.00 -13.11
C ARG A 1066 -2.39 -1.61 -12.79
N LEU A 1067 -1.35 -1.52 -11.97
CA LEU A 1067 -0.75 -0.24 -11.61
C LEU A 1067 -0.17 0.50 -12.83
N PRO A 1068 -0.19 1.85 -12.82
CA PRO A 1068 0.54 2.63 -13.80
C PRO A 1068 2.04 2.54 -13.53
N VAL A 1069 2.85 2.77 -14.57
CA VAL A 1069 4.31 2.77 -14.48
C VAL A 1069 4.85 4.14 -14.90
N SER A 1070 6.05 4.47 -14.42
CA SER A 1070 6.74 5.71 -14.78
C SER A 1070 6.99 5.79 -16.29
N PRO A 1071 6.77 6.95 -16.93
CA PRO A 1071 7.07 7.15 -18.35
C PRO A 1071 8.57 7.15 -18.67
N THR A 1072 9.43 7.13 -17.65
CA THR A 1072 10.89 7.06 -17.79
C THR A 1072 11.44 5.79 -17.17
N LEU A 1073 12.47 5.22 -17.78
CA LEU A 1073 13.22 4.11 -17.18
C LEU A 1073 14.14 4.65 -16.08
N ALA A 1074 14.16 3.98 -14.92
CA ALA A 1074 15.03 4.33 -13.80
C ALA A 1074 16.51 4.01 -14.11
N PHE A 1075 16.74 3.01 -14.96
CA PHE A 1075 18.05 2.66 -15.49
C PHE A 1075 17.89 1.93 -16.82
N PHE A 1076 18.87 2.11 -17.70
CA PHE A 1076 19.00 1.45 -18.99
C PHE A 1076 20.49 1.28 -19.30
N GLY A 1077 20.93 0.05 -19.57
CA GLY A 1077 22.30 -0.21 -20.00
C GLY A 1077 22.71 -1.67 -19.96
N GLU A 1078 23.97 -1.92 -20.32
CA GLU A 1078 24.63 -3.22 -20.18
C GLU A 1078 25.17 -3.36 -18.74
N VAL A 1079 24.92 -4.51 -18.11
CA VAL A 1079 25.49 -4.83 -16.79
C VAL A 1079 26.56 -5.89 -17.01
N HIS A 1080 27.83 -5.47 -16.91
CA HIS A 1080 29.00 -6.36 -17.00
C HIS A 1080 29.20 -7.20 -15.73
#